data_AF-A0A662QSB6-F1
#
_entry.id   AF-A0A662QSB6-F1
#
_cell.length_a   1.000
_cell.length_b   1.000
_cell.length_c   1.000
_cell.angle_alpha   90.00
_cell.angle_beta   90.00
_cell.angle_gamma   90.00
#
_symmetry.space_group_name_H-M   'P 1'
#
loop_
_entity.id
_entity.type
_entity.pdbx_description
1 polymer ?
#
loop_
_entity_poly.entity_id
_entity_poly.type
_entity_poly.pdbx_seq_one_letter_code
_entity_poly.pdbx_strand_id
1 'polypeptide(L)'
;TFTALDNQQSTLTLWANDTAGNTNHTSVIFTVDTIFPAFSDYKRNPSLPNEDQNIEVNATISETPDTVILEWNSTTNYTVSAHNGNEYYFTIESGNYTAHDAVTYYWYANDSAGNINQSVQQSFIVANRAPEQPSLTYPLDNENISSANITFKYSSTDNDNEDTITYYIYINSILNTTTASNSTGINFSDGSYNWSVTAGDGYNNTTASDTRDFAVDTTAPIYSHNSTNSTIAGLSTEFSLQWADNFALSGYIFSFDNCTGLFVNDTFALFSGSWINVTKTINSTVGCAIRWQVYANDTVGNYNSSVVYSFDTTHGTYFPPQQPELNSPQSGTKSMALSVILNVSVTDHDSNSINVSFYNNATGAQINSTIENVSNSSSAAAIWSGLSYSTIYYWYANATDGTNETKSDIWNFTTKAYSGGGSSSSSSGSSSSGGSSRPKDLSREKDKVVLENKDPITKIEIYLDRLVDNPFLELKRYGSVSFEKPRGIIYYNYLYIEKKNFYDAVIFNATIEFRVKKSWISENRLSDASLLIYENDTWTILRADLFESKEYYNKYRIYANSFSSAYYVVAGVCKEGEKKCAGNNVEQCANGVWRISKNCTFGCDEKTSACKREYLPGEEKICCISGEIKCFDGQLKECKADEWHLIKTCDGGCNNTGTSCNIGQEISEDVKSNNKYFILLVMILLGAMMLHLKKSHGLITKQKKEEEYDEIKDTIKSSPSFVDSMNKEDEPLPEEAPVFVPQQEDETVCNSPVAVQIIDATTVAGIMKLMKTSIVHPGDAVSEGRIQAQAVAERRLKEIYKQNPKLYRQAIGKIEEEIPLQQESKAVIHSPAEVKNLDANTVAGIMKLMKTSIVHPGDAVSEGRIQAQAAATRRLKEIYKQNPKLYRQALGKFEKNNLKDDDSFSL
;
A
#
# COMPACT_ATOMS: atom_id res chain seq x y z
N THR A 1 -52.66 -80.17 56.14
CA THR A 1 -52.04 -78.82 56.15
C THR A 1 -52.06 -78.30 57.57
N PHE A 2 -51.04 -77.55 57.96
CA PHE A 2 -50.92 -76.93 59.28
C PHE A 2 -50.45 -75.49 59.07
N THR A 3 -50.84 -74.58 59.95
CA THR A 3 -50.32 -73.20 59.95
C THR A 3 -49.15 -73.14 60.93
N ALA A 4 -47.97 -72.77 60.45
CA ALA A 4 -46.80 -72.50 61.29
C ALA A 4 -46.84 -71.05 61.80
N LEU A 5 -45.86 -70.68 62.63
CA LEU A 5 -45.58 -69.28 62.91
C LEU A 5 -44.45 -68.80 62.00
N ASP A 6 -44.71 -67.74 61.24
CA ASP A 6 -43.75 -67.16 60.32
C ASP A 6 -42.49 -66.69 61.05
N ASN A 7 -41.34 -66.96 60.44
CA ASN A 7 -40.00 -66.55 60.87
C ASN A 7 -39.64 -67.05 62.28
N GLN A 8 -40.26 -68.14 62.72
CA GLN A 8 -40.08 -68.76 64.04
C GLN A 8 -39.93 -70.27 63.95
N GLN A 9 -39.15 -70.83 64.89
CA GLN A 9 -38.88 -72.27 64.95
C GLN A 9 -40.11 -73.04 65.43
N SER A 10 -40.73 -73.77 64.51
CA SER A 10 -41.92 -74.60 64.73
C SER A 10 -41.52 -76.08 64.89
N THR A 11 -42.21 -76.82 65.75
CA THR A 11 -41.99 -78.27 65.94
C THR A 11 -43.25 -79.05 65.61
N LEU A 12 -43.19 -79.90 64.58
CA LEU A 12 -44.24 -80.84 64.23
C LEU A 12 -43.97 -82.17 64.94
N THR A 13 -44.69 -82.44 66.03
CA THR A 13 -44.67 -83.74 66.71
C THR A 13 -45.83 -84.62 66.24
N LEU A 14 -45.49 -85.74 65.60
CA LEU A 14 -46.44 -86.76 65.13
C LEU A 14 -46.49 -87.90 66.14
N TRP A 15 -47.63 -88.04 66.82
CA TRP A 15 -47.92 -89.17 67.71
C TRP A 15 -48.68 -90.26 66.96
N ALA A 16 -48.35 -91.52 67.22
CA ALA A 16 -49.07 -92.69 66.75
C ALA A 16 -49.37 -93.63 67.92
N ASN A 17 -50.54 -94.27 67.91
CA ASN A 17 -50.93 -95.26 68.91
C ASN A 17 -51.38 -96.57 68.28
N ASP A 18 -51.15 -97.69 68.99
CA ASP A 18 -51.68 -99.00 68.60
C ASP A 18 -53.06 -99.28 69.24
N THR A 19 -53.65 -100.42 68.88
CA THR A 19 -54.95 -100.88 69.41
C THR A 19 -54.91 -101.35 70.86
N ALA A 20 -53.73 -101.46 71.48
CA ALA A 20 -53.56 -101.70 72.92
C ALA A 20 -53.36 -100.39 73.72
N GLY A 21 -53.26 -99.24 73.04
CA GLY A 21 -53.08 -97.93 73.64
C GLY A 21 -51.62 -97.49 73.82
N ASN A 22 -50.64 -98.24 73.31
CA ASN A 22 -49.23 -97.84 73.38
C ASN A 22 -48.99 -96.66 72.43
N THR A 23 -48.45 -95.56 72.95
CA THR A 23 -48.13 -94.35 72.15
C THR A 23 -46.63 -94.24 71.89
N ASN A 24 -46.26 -93.88 70.65
CA ASN A 24 -44.92 -93.40 70.32
C ASN A 24 -45.02 -92.10 69.50
N HIS A 25 -43.93 -91.32 69.41
CA HIS A 25 -43.90 -90.11 68.59
C HIS A 25 -42.57 -89.88 67.89
N THR A 26 -42.60 -89.02 66.87
CA THR A 26 -41.42 -88.40 66.26
C THR A 26 -41.66 -86.90 66.15
N SER A 27 -40.59 -86.10 66.16
CA SER A 27 -40.64 -84.65 66.04
C SER A 27 -39.72 -84.17 64.93
N VAL A 28 -40.22 -83.29 64.07
CA VAL A 28 -39.41 -82.53 63.11
C VAL A 28 -39.47 -81.06 63.48
N ILE A 29 -38.30 -80.42 63.57
CA ILE A 29 -38.17 -78.97 63.80
C ILE A 29 -37.95 -78.31 62.44
N PHE A 30 -38.67 -77.23 62.18
CA PHE A 30 -38.61 -76.48 60.93
C PHE A 30 -38.88 -74.99 61.18
N THR A 31 -38.34 -74.12 60.34
CA THR A 31 -38.76 -72.72 60.21
C THR A 31 -39.59 -72.57 58.94
N VAL A 32 -40.51 -71.62 58.93
CA VAL A 32 -41.10 -71.10 57.69
C VAL A 32 -40.58 -69.69 57.56
N ASP A 33 -39.64 -69.47 56.64
CA ASP A 33 -39.18 -68.12 56.35
C ASP A 33 -40.09 -67.48 55.30
N THR A 34 -40.34 -66.19 55.50
CA THR A 34 -41.24 -65.34 54.69
C THR A 34 -40.65 -63.94 54.51
N ILE A 35 -39.46 -63.69 55.07
CA ILE A 35 -38.73 -62.45 54.88
C ILE A 35 -38.08 -62.49 53.49
N PHE A 36 -38.13 -61.36 52.82
CA PHE A 36 -37.48 -61.17 51.52
C PHE A 36 -36.23 -60.32 51.73
N PRO A 37 -35.05 -60.72 51.20
CA PRO A 37 -33.84 -59.92 51.27
C PRO A 37 -34.07 -58.47 50.82
N ALA A 38 -33.92 -57.51 51.74
CA ALA A 38 -34.15 -56.09 51.49
C ALA A 38 -32.83 -55.36 51.28
N PHE A 39 -32.82 -54.37 50.38
CA PHE A 39 -31.61 -53.67 49.94
C PHE A 39 -31.57 -52.22 50.44
N SER A 40 -30.42 -51.79 50.96
CA SER A 40 -30.15 -50.43 51.44
C SER A 40 -28.73 -49.95 51.10
N ASP A 41 -28.43 -48.68 51.42
CA ASP A 41 -27.09 -48.09 51.49
C ASP A 41 -26.21 -48.28 50.24
N TYR A 42 -26.80 -48.19 49.04
CA TYR A 42 -26.08 -48.27 47.77
C TYR A 42 -24.97 -47.21 47.67
N LYS A 43 -23.74 -47.63 47.35
CA LYS A 43 -22.60 -46.73 47.08
C LYS A 43 -22.01 -47.03 45.70
N ARG A 44 -21.25 -46.07 45.20
CA ARG A 44 -20.47 -46.14 43.95
C ARG A 44 -19.09 -45.53 44.19
N ASN A 45 -18.04 -46.20 43.77
CA ASN A 45 -16.67 -45.71 43.86
C ASN A 45 -15.93 -45.94 42.52
N PRO A 46 -15.48 -44.87 41.82
CA PRO A 46 -15.74 -43.46 42.11
C PRO A 46 -17.23 -43.09 41.92
N SER A 47 -17.67 -41.98 42.52
CA SER A 47 -19.08 -41.55 42.46
C SER A 47 -19.51 -41.02 41.09
N LEU A 48 -18.55 -40.43 40.35
CA LEU A 48 -18.65 -39.99 38.96
C LEU A 48 -17.48 -40.61 38.17
N PRO A 49 -17.65 -41.81 37.60
CA PRO A 49 -16.61 -42.50 36.82
C PRO A 49 -16.51 -41.97 35.39
N ASN A 50 -15.31 -42.05 34.81
CA ASN A 50 -15.08 -42.03 33.35
C ASN A 50 -14.73 -43.44 32.85
N GLU A 51 -14.63 -43.61 31.53
CA GLU A 51 -14.46 -44.94 30.88
C GLU A 51 -13.16 -45.69 31.27
N ASP A 52 -12.09 -44.98 31.61
CA ASP A 52 -10.80 -45.55 32.03
C ASP A 52 -10.76 -45.99 33.51
N GLN A 53 -11.82 -45.72 34.28
CA GLN A 53 -11.87 -46.00 35.72
C GLN A 53 -12.78 -47.18 36.07
N ASN A 54 -12.20 -48.26 36.60
CA ASN A 54 -12.96 -49.34 37.23
C ASN A 54 -14.01 -48.81 38.21
N ILE A 55 -15.24 -49.34 38.14
CA ILE A 55 -16.38 -48.91 38.95
C ILE A 55 -16.72 -50.00 39.95
N GLU A 56 -16.55 -49.70 41.24
CA GLU A 56 -17.14 -50.51 42.31
C GLU A 56 -18.56 -50.02 42.62
N VAL A 57 -19.52 -50.94 42.55
CA VAL A 57 -20.91 -50.73 43.01
C VAL A 57 -21.18 -51.67 44.18
N ASN A 58 -21.96 -51.21 45.16
CA ASN A 58 -22.32 -52.03 46.31
C ASN A 58 -23.75 -51.80 46.80
N ALA A 59 -24.22 -52.72 47.65
CA ALA A 59 -25.49 -52.66 48.35
C ALA A 59 -25.40 -53.40 49.69
N THR A 60 -26.06 -52.88 50.72
CA THR A 60 -26.27 -53.60 51.98
C THR A 60 -27.55 -54.43 51.87
N ILE A 61 -27.51 -55.68 52.32
CA ILE A 61 -28.66 -56.59 52.34
C ILE A 61 -29.11 -56.80 53.80
N SER A 62 -30.42 -56.95 54.07
CA SER A 62 -30.98 -57.15 55.42
C SER A 62 -30.42 -58.34 56.19
N GLU A 63 -29.87 -59.31 55.46
CA GLU A 63 -29.48 -60.64 55.96
C GLU A 63 -28.32 -61.21 55.12
N THR A 64 -28.02 -62.49 55.33
CA THR A 64 -26.97 -63.23 54.61
C THR A 64 -27.60 -64.18 53.58
N PRO A 65 -27.84 -63.73 52.33
CA PRO A 65 -28.40 -64.58 51.27
C PRO A 65 -27.45 -65.70 50.81
N ASP A 66 -28.04 -66.79 50.31
CA ASP A 66 -27.34 -67.92 49.67
C ASP A 66 -26.72 -67.52 48.32
N THR A 67 -27.39 -66.66 47.55
CA THR A 67 -26.87 -66.12 46.29
C THR A 67 -27.23 -64.65 46.10
N VAL A 68 -26.29 -63.90 45.49
CA VAL A 68 -26.46 -62.49 45.09
C VAL A 68 -26.04 -62.35 43.63
N ILE A 69 -26.81 -61.58 42.86
CA ILE A 69 -26.56 -61.30 41.44
C ILE A 69 -26.66 -59.80 41.20
N LEU A 70 -25.69 -59.24 40.48
CA LEU A 70 -25.75 -57.92 39.88
C LEU A 70 -26.15 -58.07 38.41
N GLU A 71 -27.31 -57.54 38.02
CA GLU A 71 -27.71 -57.35 36.62
C GLU A 71 -27.21 -55.98 36.14
N TRP A 72 -26.43 -55.96 35.06
CA TRP A 72 -25.80 -54.77 34.48
C TRP A 72 -26.37 -54.51 33.08
N ASN A 73 -26.78 -53.26 32.85
CA ASN A 73 -27.37 -52.74 31.60
C ASN A 73 -28.49 -53.62 30.99
N SER A 74 -29.24 -54.34 31.82
CA SER A 74 -30.27 -55.32 31.42
C SER A 74 -29.78 -56.45 30.49
N THR A 75 -28.47 -56.68 30.40
CA THR A 75 -27.86 -57.66 29.47
C THR A 75 -26.96 -58.69 30.14
N THR A 76 -26.26 -58.32 31.21
CA THR A 76 -25.19 -59.15 31.80
C THR A 76 -25.43 -59.38 33.29
N ASN A 77 -25.43 -60.64 33.72
CA ASN A 77 -25.62 -61.02 35.12
C ASN A 77 -24.32 -61.54 35.72
N TYR A 78 -23.85 -60.89 36.79
CA TYR A 78 -22.66 -61.26 37.55
C TYR A 78 -23.06 -61.85 38.91
N THR A 79 -22.61 -63.07 39.21
CA THR A 79 -22.77 -63.64 40.56
C THR A 79 -21.79 -62.96 41.52
N VAL A 80 -22.30 -62.35 42.59
CA VAL A 80 -21.49 -61.58 43.55
C VAL A 80 -21.20 -62.42 44.78
N SER A 81 -19.91 -62.70 45.03
CA SER A 81 -19.40 -63.41 46.21
C SER A 81 -18.48 -62.58 47.10
N ALA A 82 -18.17 -61.34 46.69
CA ALA A 82 -17.41 -60.39 47.49
C ALA A 82 -18.36 -59.59 48.40
N HIS A 83 -18.11 -59.66 49.71
CA HIS A 83 -18.91 -58.96 50.72
C HIS A 83 -18.12 -58.70 52.00
N ASN A 84 -18.56 -57.71 52.77
CA ASN A 84 -18.05 -57.40 54.10
C ASN A 84 -19.22 -57.35 55.10
N GLY A 85 -19.44 -58.45 55.81
CA GLY A 85 -20.68 -58.64 56.56
C GLY A 85 -21.88 -58.68 55.61
N ASN A 86 -22.77 -57.69 55.72
CA ASN A 86 -23.97 -57.57 54.90
C ASN A 86 -23.80 -56.65 53.67
N GLU A 87 -22.65 -55.99 53.51
CA GLU A 87 -22.36 -55.12 52.37
C GLU A 87 -21.74 -55.94 51.23
N TYR A 88 -22.50 -56.21 50.17
CA TYR A 88 -22.06 -56.94 48.97
C TYR A 88 -21.59 -55.94 47.91
N TYR A 89 -20.46 -56.21 47.26
CA TYR A 89 -19.83 -55.28 46.32
C TYR A 89 -19.28 -56.00 45.08
N PHE A 90 -19.28 -55.32 43.95
CA PHE A 90 -18.77 -55.83 42.69
C PHE A 90 -18.06 -54.73 41.90
N THR A 91 -16.94 -55.08 41.27
CA THR A 91 -16.13 -54.16 40.45
C THR A 91 -16.33 -54.47 38.97
N ILE A 92 -16.80 -53.50 38.19
CA ILE A 92 -16.82 -53.56 36.73
C ILE A 92 -15.52 -52.92 36.23
N GLU A 93 -14.73 -53.65 35.44
CA GLU A 93 -13.47 -53.16 34.87
C GLU A 93 -13.72 -52.08 33.79
N SER A 94 -12.74 -51.20 33.56
CA SER A 94 -12.78 -50.18 32.51
C SER A 94 -12.96 -50.78 31.11
N GLY A 95 -13.52 -49.99 30.18
CA GLY A 95 -13.85 -50.44 28.82
C GLY A 95 -15.08 -51.35 28.69
N ASN A 96 -15.90 -51.49 29.75
CA ASN A 96 -17.24 -52.11 29.71
C ASN A 96 -18.38 -51.08 29.55
N TYR A 97 -18.02 -49.82 29.28
CA TYR A 97 -18.85 -48.62 29.13
C TYR A 97 -17.96 -47.55 28.49
N THR A 98 -18.52 -46.66 27.67
CA THR A 98 -17.82 -45.48 27.11
C THR A 98 -18.23 -44.20 27.85
N ALA A 99 -17.58 -43.07 27.53
CA ALA A 99 -18.08 -41.75 27.90
C ALA A 99 -19.57 -41.59 27.51
N HIS A 100 -20.28 -40.75 28.28
CA HIS A 100 -21.71 -40.43 28.12
C HIS A 100 -22.72 -41.58 28.31
N ASP A 101 -22.27 -42.83 28.51
CA ASP A 101 -23.17 -43.98 28.67
C ASP A 101 -24.12 -43.82 29.87
N ALA A 102 -25.42 -44.04 29.63
CA ALA A 102 -26.46 -44.05 30.66
C ALA A 102 -26.59 -45.43 31.30
N VAL A 103 -25.62 -45.80 32.14
CA VAL A 103 -25.52 -47.11 32.78
C VAL A 103 -26.66 -47.33 33.80
N THR A 104 -27.24 -48.53 33.82
CA THR A 104 -28.24 -48.95 34.81
C THR A 104 -27.97 -50.35 35.36
N TYR A 105 -28.37 -50.62 36.61
CA TYR A 105 -28.19 -51.93 37.24
C TYR A 105 -29.22 -52.25 38.32
N TYR A 106 -29.39 -53.54 38.60
CA TYR A 106 -30.21 -54.10 39.68
C TYR A 106 -29.42 -55.11 40.49
N TRP A 107 -29.70 -55.19 41.79
CA TRP A 107 -29.27 -56.29 42.64
C TRP A 107 -30.43 -57.27 42.84
N TYR A 108 -30.14 -58.56 42.78
CA TYR A 108 -31.04 -59.64 43.18
C TYR A 108 -30.38 -60.47 44.27
N ALA A 109 -31.18 -60.98 45.20
CA ALA A 109 -30.71 -61.81 46.30
C ALA A 109 -31.74 -62.89 46.62
N ASN A 110 -31.25 -64.07 47.01
CA ASN A 110 -32.04 -65.23 47.38
C ASN A 110 -31.53 -65.78 48.72
N ASP A 111 -32.41 -65.95 49.69
CA ASP A 111 -32.08 -66.55 51.01
C ASP A 111 -31.97 -68.10 50.96
N SER A 112 -31.67 -68.72 52.11
CA SER A 112 -31.60 -70.17 52.26
C SER A 112 -32.98 -70.88 52.22
N ALA A 113 -34.09 -70.14 52.16
CA ALA A 113 -35.45 -70.67 52.06
C ALA A 113 -36.01 -70.62 50.62
N GLY A 114 -35.43 -69.80 49.74
CA GLY A 114 -35.86 -69.58 48.37
C GLY A 114 -36.63 -68.26 48.13
N ASN A 115 -36.59 -67.31 49.08
CA ASN A 115 -37.22 -66.00 48.93
C ASN A 115 -36.31 -65.09 48.09
N ILE A 116 -36.71 -64.84 46.84
CA ILE A 116 -35.99 -63.99 45.89
C ILE A 116 -36.55 -62.57 45.92
N ASN A 117 -35.68 -61.56 46.00
CA ASN A 117 -36.06 -60.15 45.85
C ASN A 117 -35.14 -59.39 44.90
N GLN A 118 -35.60 -58.21 44.44
CA GLN A 118 -34.91 -57.31 43.53
C GLN A 118 -34.80 -55.90 44.14
N SER A 119 -33.67 -55.22 43.92
CA SER A 119 -33.48 -53.82 44.33
C SER A 119 -34.32 -52.85 43.49
N VAL A 120 -34.44 -51.60 43.94
CA VAL A 120 -34.81 -50.52 43.01
C VAL A 120 -33.67 -50.29 42.01
N GLN A 121 -34.01 -49.87 40.79
CA GLN A 121 -33.03 -49.61 39.74
C GLN A 121 -32.03 -48.54 40.20
N GLN A 122 -30.74 -48.82 40.03
CA GLN A 122 -29.67 -47.84 40.17
C GLN A 122 -29.21 -47.38 38.79
N SER A 123 -28.70 -46.15 38.69
CA SER A 123 -28.16 -45.61 37.44
C SER A 123 -27.08 -44.56 37.67
N PHE A 124 -26.38 -44.21 36.59
CA PHE A 124 -25.49 -43.05 36.47
C PHE A 124 -25.28 -42.72 34.98
N ILE A 125 -24.54 -41.64 34.72
CA ILE A 125 -23.98 -41.30 33.41
C ILE A 125 -22.47 -41.35 33.54
N VAL A 126 -21.75 -41.94 32.59
CA VAL A 126 -20.29 -41.91 32.54
C VAL A 126 -19.83 -40.49 32.20
N ALA A 127 -18.90 -39.95 32.99
CA ALA A 127 -18.49 -38.56 32.90
C ALA A 127 -17.48 -38.32 31.76
N ASN A 128 -17.81 -37.36 30.90
CA ASN A 128 -16.91 -36.87 29.84
C ASN A 128 -15.61 -36.27 30.40
N ARG A 129 -14.53 -36.46 29.67
CA ARG A 129 -13.25 -35.75 29.81
C ARG A 129 -13.11 -34.79 28.63
N ALA A 130 -12.70 -33.56 28.91
CA ALA A 130 -12.39 -32.63 27.82
C ALA A 130 -11.02 -33.00 27.19
N PRO A 131 -10.82 -32.77 25.87
CA PRO A 131 -9.56 -33.08 25.20
C PRO A 131 -8.33 -32.39 25.82
N GLU A 132 -7.15 -32.83 25.42
CA GLU A 132 -5.90 -32.17 25.83
C GLU A 132 -5.72 -30.79 25.17
N GLN A 133 -5.01 -29.90 25.86
CA GLN A 133 -4.73 -28.54 25.38
C GLN A 133 -4.02 -28.57 24.01
N PRO A 134 -4.49 -27.83 22.98
CA PRO A 134 -3.92 -27.92 21.64
C PRO A 134 -2.43 -27.55 21.57
N SER A 135 -1.61 -28.50 21.13
CA SER A 135 -0.19 -28.27 20.86
C SER A 135 -0.02 -27.62 19.49
N LEU A 136 0.56 -26.42 19.45
CA LEU A 136 0.75 -25.66 18.21
C LEU A 136 2.07 -26.07 17.53
N THR A 137 2.05 -26.31 16.22
CA THR A 137 3.24 -26.73 15.45
C THR A 137 3.62 -25.81 14.29
N TYR A 138 2.67 -25.08 13.70
CA TYR A 138 2.96 -24.08 12.65
C TYR A 138 1.82 -23.04 12.54
N PRO A 139 2.08 -21.72 12.39
CA PRO A 139 3.37 -21.04 12.49
C PRO A 139 4.17 -21.34 13.76
N LEU A 140 5.49 -21.21 13.67
CA LEU A 140 6.36 -21.12 14.84
C LEU A 140 6.13 -19.79 15.54
N ASP A 141 6.51 -19.73 16.82
CA ASP A 141 6.40 -18.49 17.59
C ASP A 141 7.44 -17.47 17.11
N ASN A 142 7.00 -16.22 16.92
CA ASN A 142 7.77 -15.12 16.34
C ASN A 142 8.32 -15.40 14.91
N GLU A 143 7.64 -16.25 14.13
CA GLU A 143 7.98 -16.49 12.72
C GLU A 143 7.53 -15.31 11.82
N ASN A 144 8.37 -14.88 10.88
CA ASN A 144 7.98 -13.95 9.81
C ASN A 144 7.88 -14.71 8.48
N ILE A 145 6.83 -14.47 7.68
CA ILE A 145 6.39 -15.37 6.59
C ILE A 145 6.14 -14.60 5.28
N SER A 146 6.86 -14.98 4.23
CA SER A 146 6.77 -14.42 2.86
C SER A 146 5.56 -14.88 2.02
N SER A 147 4.47 -15.30 2.68
CA SER A 147 3.25 -15.79 2.03
C SER A 147 2.01 -15.24 2.71
N ALA A 148 1.17 -14.52 1.95
CA ALA A 148 -0.15 -14.09 2.41
C ALA A 148 -1.05 -15.27 2.80
N ASN A 149 -0.89 -16.43 2.15
CA ASN A 149 -1.64 -17.65 2.44
C ASN A 149 -0.91 -18.46 3.52
N ILE A 150 -1.52 -18.54 4.70
CA ILE A 150 -0.99 -19.25 5.87
C ILE A 150 -1.75 -20.55 6.08
N THR A 151 -1.01 -21.57 6.52
CA THR A 151 -1.51 -22.83 7.05
C THR A 151 -1.32 -22.83 8.55
N PHE A 152 -2.31 -23.31 9.31
CA PHE A 152 -2.20 -23.48 10.76
C PHE A 152 -2.20 -24.97 11.09
N LYS A 153 -1.23 -25.41 11.90
CA LYS A 153 -1.06 -26.81 12.31
C LYS A 153 -1.04 -26.92 13.83
N TYR A 154 -1.88 -27.82 14.33
CA TYR A 154 -2.13 -28.04 15.74
C TYR A 154 -2.63 -29.46 15.97
N SER A 155 -2.51 -29.95 17.20
CA SER A 155 -3.02 -31.27 17.58
C SER A 155 -3.35 -31.33 19.06
N SER A 156 -4.54 -31.85 19.38
CA SER A 156 -4.91 -32.40 20.66
C SER A 156 -5.07 -33.92 20.53
N THR A 157 -4.85 -34.62 21.63
CA THR A 157 -5.43 -35.95 21.89
C THR A 157 -6.75 -35.77 22.63
N ASP A 158 -7.64 -36.75 22.49
CA ASP A 158 -8.66 -37.02 23.49
C ASP A 158 -8.35 -38.38 24.15
N ASN A 159 -8.91 -38.59 25.33
CA ASN A 159 -8.88 -39.89 25.99
C ASN A 159 -10.23 -40.62 25.84
N ASP A 160 -11.33 -39.90 25.58
CA ASP A 160 -12.64 -40.48 25.26
C ASP A 160 -12.70 -40.73 23.74
N ASN A 161 -12.51 -41.99 23.33
CA ASN A 161 -12.07 -42.34 21.96
C ASN A 161 -13.18 -42.21 20.89
N GLU A 162 -14.43 -42.24 21.31
CA GLU A 162 -15.63 -42.11 20.48
C GLU A 162 -15.90 -40.67 20.02
N ASP A 163 -15.37 -39.66 20.73
CA ASP A 163 -15.68 -38.26 20.50
C ASP A 163 -14.79 -37.60 19.42
N THR A 164 -15.33 -36.55 18.77
CA THR A 164 -14.75 -35.97 17.55
C THR A 164 -14.22 -34.57 17.79
N ILE A 165 -12.91 -34.47 18.05
CA ILE A 165 -12.22 -33.20 18.34
C ILE A 165 -12.47 -32.16 17.23
N THR A 166 -13.12 -31.07 17.61
CA THR A 166 -13.32 -29.85 16.83
C THR A 166 -12.41 -28.75 17.35
N TYR A 167 -11.66 -28.11 16.46
CA TYR A 167 -10.75 -27.02 16.80
C TYR A 167 -11.37 -25.65 16.47
N TYR A 168 -11.22 -24.70 17.38
CA TYR A 168 -11.65 -23.31 17.29
C TYR A 168 -10.40 -22.42 17.19
N ILE A 169 -10.19 -21.81 16.02
CA ILE A 169 -8.95 -21.04 15.74
C ILE A 169 -9.22 -19.56 15.94
N TYR A 170 -8.47 -18.93 16.84
CA TYR A 170 -8.52 -17.51 17.12
C TYR A 170 -7.33 -16.80 16.48
N ILE A 171 -7.58 -15.65 15.86
CA ILE A 171 -6.56 -14.73 15.32
C ILE A 171 -6.82 -13.36 15.94
N ASN A 172 -5.81 -12.74 16.54
CA ASN A 172 -5.95 -11.47 17.28
C ASN A 172 -7.10 -11.54 18.31
N SER A 173 -7.20 -12.68 19.01
CA SER A 173 -8.29 -13.06 19.94
C SER A 173 -9.71 -13.16 19.34
N ILE A 174 -9.88 -13.07 18.02
CA ILE A 174 -11.17 -13.21 17.32
C ILE A 174 -11.28 -14.62 16.73
N LEU A 175 -12.40 -15.32 16.96
CA LEU A 175 -12.67 -16.63 16.34
C LEU A 175 -12.77 -16.47 14.82
N ASN A 176 -11.84 -17.07 14.09
CA ASN A 176 -11.74 -16.96 12.63
C ASN A 176 -12.36 -18.16 11.90
N THR A 177 -12.18 -19.38 12.41
CA THR A 177 -12.77 -20.58 11.81
C THR A 177 -12.84 -21.75 12.80
N THR A 178 -13.66 -22.75 12.48
CA THR A 178 -13.89 -23.98 13.24
C THR A 178 -13.73 -25.21 12.35
N THR A 179 -12.85 -26.14 12.72
CA THR A 179 -12.39 -27.23 11.83
C THR A 179 -12.00 -28.48 12.62
N ALA A 180 -12.30 -29.67 12.11
CA ALA A 180 -11.83 -30.95 12.68
C ALA A 180 -10.40 -31.36 12.26
N SER A 181 -9.64 -30.45 11.63
CA SER A 181 -8.30 -30.71 11.11
C SER A 181 -7.49 -29.41 10.93
N ASN A 182 -6.22 -29.53 10.56
CA ASN A 182 -5.32 -28.40 10.26
C ASN A 182 -5.91 -27.46 9.18
N SER A 183 -5.96 -26.16 9.46
CA SER A 183 -6.55 -25.16 8.57
C SER A 183 -5.55 -24.66 7.52
N THR A 184 -6.04 -24.39 6.31
CA THR A 184 -5.25 -23.99 5.15
C THR A 184 -6.01 -22.94 4.34
N GLY A 185 -5.31 -22.07 3.60
CA GLY A 185 -5.96 -21.10 2.72
C GLY A 185 -6.43 -19.82 3.42
N ILE A 186 -6.04 -19.58 4.68
CA ILE A 186 -6.35 -18.32 5.36
C ILE A 186 -5.39 -17.26 4.81
N ASN A 187 -5.94 -16.20 4.22
CA ASN A 187 -5.19 -15.18 3.49
C ASN A 187 -5.11 -13.87 4.29
N PHE A 188 -3.90 -13.38 4.50
CA PHE A 188 -3.56 -12.21 5.30
C PHE A 188 -3.06 -11.05 4.42
N SER A 189 -3.14 -9.83 4.93
CA SER A 189 -2.31 -8.72 4.47
C SER A 189 -1.00 -8.70 5.26
N ASP A 190 -0.01 -7.95 4.78
CA ASP A 190 1.21 -7.68 5.53
C ASP A 190 0.88 -7.08 6.92
N GLY A 191 1.53 -7.57 7.97
CA GLY A 191 1.26 -7.17 9.35
C GLY A 191 1.70 -8.21 10.39
N SER A 192 1.60 -7.85 11.67
CA SER A 192 1.80 -8.77 12.80
C SER A 192 0.46 -9.29 13.31
N TYR A 193 0.42 -10.57 13.66
CA TYR A 193 -0.78 -11.28 14.09
C TYR A 193 -0.44 -12.22 15.24
N ASN A 194 -1.37 -12.39 16.19
CA ASN A 194 -1.31 -13.49 17.14
C ASN A 194 -2.36 -14.54 16.82
N TRP A 195 -2.11 -15.78 17.24
CA TRP A 195 -3.06 -16.87 17.12
C TRP A 195 -3.02 -17.84 18.30
N SER A 196 -4.16 -18.47 18.57
CA SER A 196 -4.32 -19.55 19.54
C SER A 196 -5.45 -20.49 19.11
N VAL A 197 -5.47 -21.69 19.66
CA VAL A 197 -6.47 -22.72 19.34
C VAL A 197 -7.08 -23.28 20.61
N THR A 198 -8.40 -23.46 20.62
CA THR A 198 -9.11 -24.28 21.61
C THR A 198 -9.61 -25.55 20.93
N ALA A 199 -9.61 -26.69 21.61
CA ALA A 199 -10.28 -27.90 21.15
C ALA A 199 -11.61 -28.10 21.91
N GLY A 200 -12.47 -28.97 21.40
CA GLY A 200 -13.66 -29.43 22.08
C GLY A 200 -14.19 -30.71 21.46
N ASP A 201 -14.77 -31.57 22.30
CA ASP A 201 -15.29 -32.90 21.95
C ASP A 201 -16.73 -32.82 21.36
N GLY A 202 -17.51 -31.83 21.79
CA GLY A 202 -18.93 -31.61 21.46
C GLY A 202 -19.79 -31.28 22.70
N TYR A 203 -19.29 -31.61 23.89
CA TYR A 203 -19.87 -31.45 25.21
C TYR A 203 -19.08 -30.44 26.06
N ASN A 204 -17.74 -30.50 26.02
CA ASN A 204 -16.80 -29.61 26.70
C ASN A 204 -15.80 -28.98 25.70
N ASN A 205 -15.17 -27.90 26.14
CA ASN A 205 -14.02 -27.28 25.47
C ASN A 205 -12.79 -27.35 26.38
N THR A 206 -11.61 -27.45 25.78
CA THR A 206 -10.32 -27.43 26.47
C THR A 206 -9.99 -26.03 26.99
N THR A 207 -8.90 -25.91 27.76
CA THR A 207 -8.18 -24.63 27.82
C THR A 207 -7.65 -24.27 26.42
N ALA A 208 -7.64 -22.98 26.08
CA ALA A 208 -6.95 -22.52 24.87
C ALA A 208 -5.45 -22.83 24.98
N SER A 209 -4.80 -23.06 23.83
CA SER A 209 -3.34 -23.15 23.72
C SER A 209 -2.66 -21.89 24.23
N ASP A 210 -1.34 -21.97 24.42
CA ASP A 210 -0.51 -20.76 24.41
C ASP A 210 -0.79 -19.93 23.14
N THR A 211 -0.69 -18.62 23.27
CA THR A 211 -0.78 -17.70 22.14
C THR A 211 0.59 -17.59 21.49
N ARG A 212 0.65 -17.61 20.15
CA ARG A 212 1.87 -17.37 19.38
C ARG A 212 1.73 -16.12 18.53
N ASP A 213 2.81 -15.37 18.44
CA ASP A 213 2.94 -14.25 17.51
C ASP A 213 3.56 -14.71 16.18
N PHE A 214 3.15 -14.11 15.07
CA PHE A 214 3.80 -14.24 13.77
C PHE A 214 3.64 -12.95 12.96
N ALA A 215 4.44 -12.80 11.91
CA ALA A 215 4.34 -11.71 10.95
C ALA A 215 4.17 -12.25 9.53
N VAL A 216 3.48 -11.46 8.70
CA VAL A 216 3.32 -11.70 7.26
C VAL A 216 3.92 -10.50 6.55
N ASP A 217 4.78 -10.78 5.57
CA ASP A 217 5.54 -9.78 4.83
C ASP A 217 5.75 -10.24 3.39
N THR A 218 4.88 -9.79 2.47
CA THR A 218 4.86 -10.23 1.05
C THR A 218 5.46 -9.20 0.09
N THR A 219 5.89 -8.06 0.61
CA THR A 219 6.50 -6.96 -0.14
C THR A 219 8.02 -7.09 -0.15
N ALA A 220 8.61 -6.98 -1.34
CA ALA A 220 10.07 -6.92 -1.46
C ALA A 220 10.61 -5.50 -1.23
N PRO A 221 11.86 -5.35 -0.74
CA PRO A 221 12.50 -4.06 -0.50
C PRO A 221 12.41 -3.09 -1.68
N ILE A 222 12.25 -1.80 -1.40
CA ILE A 222 12.25 -0.72 -2.40
C ILE A 222 13.53 0.11 -2.31
N TYR A 223 13.92 0.76 -3.41
CA TYR A 223 15.17 1.54 -3.49
C TYR A 223 14.95 2.99 -3.96
N SER A 224 15.87 3.87 -3.58
CA SER A 224 15.85 5.31 -3.86
C SER A 224 17.25 5.90 -3.79
N HIS A 225 17.40 7.19 -4.14
CA HIS A 225 18.63 7.98 -3.95
C HIS A 225 19.92 7.30 -4.46
N ASN A 226 19.94 6.91 -5.75
CA ASN A 226 21.19 6.49 -6.39
C ASN A 226 22.20 7.64 -6.42
N SER A 227 23.47 7.33 -6.19
CA SER A 227 24.58 8.28 -6.22
C SER A 227 25.88 7.59 -6.63
N THR A 228 26.79 8.36 -7.19
CA THR A 228 28.17 7.93 -7.49
C THR A 228 29.09 9.12 -7.27
N ASN A 229 30.15 8.96 -6.47
CA ASN A 229 30.94 10.10 -5.99
C ASN A 229 31.96 10.66 -7.01
N SER A 230 32.27 9.91 -8.07
CA SER A 230 33.24 10.27 -9.11
C SER A 230 32.84 9.62 -10.44
N THR A 231 33.31 10.20 -11.55
CA THR A 231 33.29 9.56 -12.87
C THR A 231 34.67 9.52 -13.52
N ILE A 232 35.71 10.05 -12.86
CA ILE A 232 37.04 10.24 -13.46
C ILE A 232 37.72 8.88 -13.66
N ALA A 233 38.14 8.61 -14.89
CA ALA A 233 38.76 7.34 -15.29
C ALA A 233 39.93 6.94 -14.38
N GLY A 234 39.94 5.69 -13.92
CA GLY A 234 40.99 5.13 -13.08
C GLY A 234 40.88 5.41 -11.57
N LEU A 235 39.95 6.27 -11.11
CA LEU A 235 39.80 6.57 -9.69
C LEU A 235 39.01 5.51 -8.92
N SER A 236 39.30 5.43 -7.61
CA SER A 236 38.45 4.73 -6.65
C SER A 236 37.14 5.51 -6.49
N THR A 237 36.01 4.85 -6.73
CA THR A 237 34.69 5.45 -6.86
C THR A 237 33.69 4.74 -5.94
N GLU A 238 32.93 5.49 -5.16
CA GLU A 238 31.87 4.98 -4.29
C GLU A 238 30.53 5.03 -5.01
N PHE A 239 29.79 3.92 -4.91
CA PHE A 239 28.48 3.68 -5.47
C PHE A 239 27.50 3.52 -4.30
N SER A 240 26.48 4.39 -4.25
CA SER A 240 25.52 4.43 -3.14
C SER A 240 24.10 4.27 -3.64
N LEU A 241 23.30 3.47 -2.91
CA LEU A 241 21.87 3.32 -3.14
C LEU A 241 21.16 3.12 -1.80
N GLN A 242 20.08 3.87 -1.57
CA GLN A 242 19.27 3.71 -0.37
C GLN A 242 18.20 2.63 -0.62
N TRP A 243 18.07 1.70 0.31
CA TRP A 243 17.00 0.71 0.38
C TRP A 243 16.10 0.97 1.58
N ALA A 244 14.81 0.70 1.43
CA ALA A 244 13.80 0.80 2.48
C ALA A 244 12.85 -0.39 2.38
N ASP A 245 12.27 -0.73 3.53
CA ASP A 245 11.46 -1.92 3.73
C ASP A 245 10.42 -1.64 4.81
N ASN A 246 9.29 -2.35 4.81
CA ASN A 246 8.20 -2.20 5.78
C ASN A 246 8.41 -3.03 7.05
N PHE A 247 9.25 -4.07 7.03
CA PHE A 247 9.63 -4.85 8.20
C PHE A 247 11.13 -4.76 8.49
N ALA A 248 11.96 -5.44 7.69
CA ALA A 248 13.40 -5.54 7.93
C ALA A 248 14.17 -6.02 6.69
N LEU A 249 15.11 -5.20 6.24
CA LEU A 249 16.16 -5.57 5.29
C LEU A 249 17.07 -6.68 5.85
N SER A 250 17.55 -7.59 4.99
CA SER A 250 18.51 -8.64 5.34
C SER A 250 19.88 -8.39 4.71
N GLY A 251 19.98 -8.46 3.37
CA GLY A 251 21.24 -8.22 2.68
C GLY A 251 21.09 -7.94 1.19
N TYR A 252 22.24 -7.82 0.53
CA TYR A 252 22.34 -7.41 -0.87
C TYR A 252 23.53 -8.02 -1.59
N ILE A 253 23.47 -7.99 -2.92
CA ILE A 253 24.55 -8.33 -3.85
C ILE A 253 24.73 -7.12 -4.77
N PHE A 254 25.91 -6.51 -4.73
CA PHE A 254 26.32 -5.50 -5.70
C PHE A 254 26.81 -6.19 -6.98
N SER A 255 26.39 -5.67 -8.13
CA SER A 255 26.72 -6.21 -9.45
C SER A 255 27.34 -5.13 -10.32
N PHE A 256 28.49 -5.40 -10.92
CA PHE A 256 29.37 -4.39 -11.51
C PHE A 256 29.94 -4.82 -12.87
N ASP A 257 29.87 -3.93 -13.85
CA ASP A 257 30.56 -4.05 -15.13
C ASP A 257 31.49 -2.85 -15.34
N ASN A 258 32.79 -3.12 -15.35
CA ASN A 258 33.85 -2.11 -15.42
C ASN A 258 34.24 -1.76 -16.88
N CYS A 259 33.24 -1.50 -17.72
CA CYS A 259 33.38 -1.37 -19.17
C CYS A 259 33.95 -2.64 -19.85
N THR A 260 33.45 -3.81 -19.44
CA THR A 260 33.77 -5.13 -20.01
C THR A 260 32.63 -5.73 -20.84
N GLY A 261 31.40 -5.23 -20.66
CA GLY A 261 30.19 -5.77 -21.25
C GLY A 261 29.50 -6.85 -20.39
N LEU A 262 30.17 -7.33 -19.33
CA LEU A 262 29.71 -8.40 -18.46
C LEU A 262 29.59 -7.94 -17.01
N PHE A 263 28.50 -8.31 -16.34
CA PHE A 263 28.31 -8.06 -14.92
C PHE A 263 29.02 -9.12 -14.07
N VAL A 264 29.76 -8.66 -13.06
CA VAL A 264 30.36 -9.49 -12.00
C VAL A 264 29.67 -9.16 -10.69
N ASN A 265 29.15 -10.19 -10.01
CA ASN A 265 28.52 -10.06 -8.70
C ASN A 265 29.56 -10.15 -7.58
N ASP A 266 29.45 -9.28 -6.58
CA ASP A 266 30.12 -9.43 -5.29
C ASP A 266 29.50 -10.56 -4.45
N THR A 267 30.19 -10.93 -3.38
CA THR A 267 29.60 -11.79 -2.33
C THR A 267 28.45 -11.08 -1.62
N PHE A 268 27.43 -11.83 -1.21
CA PHE A 268 26.32 -11.34 -0.40
C PHE A 268 26.80 -10.62 0.86
N ALA A 269 26.28 -9.41 1.10
CA ALA A 269 26.60 -8.55 2.22
C ALA A 269 25.34 -8.21 3.02
N LEU A 270 25.44 -8.13 4.35
CA LEU A 270 24.33 -7.75 5.23
C LEU A 270 24.13 -6.23 5.23
N PHE A 271 22.90 -5.78 5.42
CA PHE A 271 22.63 -4.36 5.67
C PHE A 271 23.06 -3.96 7.09
N SER A 272 23.81 -2.86 7.20
CA SER A 272 24.15 -2.18 8.46
C SER A 272 23.29 -0.94 8.73
N GLY A 273 22.31 -0.67 7.86
CA GLY A 273 21.43 0.48 7.82
C GLY A 273 20.68 0.52 6.49
N SER A 274 20.00 1.62 6.17
CA SER A 274 19.23 1.77 4.91
C SER A 274 20.07 2.06 3.66
N TRP A 275 21.41 2.03 3.73
CA TRP A 275 22.28 2.39 2.61
C TRP A 275 23.26 1.26 2.28
N ILE A 276 23.39 0.94 1.00
CA ILE A 276 24.59 0.27 0.47
C ILE A 276 25.57 1.36 0.03
N ASN A 277 26.84 1.19 0.40
CA ASN A 277 27.96 2.01 -0.06
C ASN A 277 29.06 1.04 -0.47
N VAL A 278 29.35 0.94 -1.77
CA VAL A 278 30.33 0.00 -2.33
C VAL A 278 31.36 0.78 -3.13
N THR A 279 32.65 0.55 -2.86
CA THR A 279 33.74 1.24 -3.54
C THR A 279 34.42 0.32 -4.56
N LYS A 280 34.58 0.79 -5.81
CA LYS A 280 35.28 0.10 -6.90
C LYS A 280 36.22 1.07 -7.63
N THR A 281 37.36 0.58 -8.11
CA THR A 281 38.20 1.35 -9.05
C THR A 281 37.61 1.24 -10.45
N ILE A 282 37.19 2.36 -11.03
CA ILE A 282 36.62 2.40 -12.39
C ILE A 282 37.71 2.40 -13.46
N ASN A 283 37.36 1.96 -14.66
CA ASN A 283 38.26 1.79 -15.80
C ASN A 283 39.09 3.06 -16.09
N SER A 284 40.38 2.92 -16.42
CA SER A 284 41.28 4.03 -16.74
C SER A 284 41.13 4.54 -18.18
N THR A 285 40.36 3.85 -19.03
CA THR A 285 39.94 4.34 -20.34
C THR A 285 38.88 5.43 -20.15
N VAL A 286 39.02 6.57 -20.81
CA VAL A 286 38.02 7.67 -20.84
C VAL A 286 36.97 7.39 -21.92
N GLY A 287 35.70 7.73 -21.66
CA GLY A 287 34.57 7.45 -22.56
C GLY A 287 34.09 5.99 -22.50
N CYS A 288 34.34 5.31 -21.38
CA CYS A 288 34.03 3.90 -21.18
C CYS A 288 32.81 3.74 -20.27
N ALA A 289 31.80 3.00 -20.71
CA ALA A 289 30.55 2.82 -19.97
C ALA A 289 30.74 1.92 -18.74
N ILE A 290 30.66 2.51 -17.55
CA ILE A 290 30.57 1.80 -16.26
C ILE A 290 29.11 1.52 -15.97
N ARG A 291 28.76 0.27 -15.64
CA ARG A 291 27.38 -0.15 -15.34
C ARG A 291 27.31 -0.85 -13.99
N TRP A 292 26.25 -0.62 -13.22
CA TRP A 292 26.05 -1.26 -11.92
C TRP A 292 24.57 -1.44 -11.57
N GLN A 293 24.28 -2.47 -10.77
CA GLN A 293 22.97 -2.68 -10.15
C GLN A 293 23.11 -3.37 -8.79
N VAL A 294 22.06 -3.36 -7.99
CA VAL A 294 22.00 -4.02 -6.68
C VAL A 294 20.80 -4.94 -6.61
N TYR A 295 21.01 -6.19 -6.20
CA TYR A 295 19.94 -7.09 -5.75
C TYR A 295 19.86 -7.01 -4.24
N ALA A 296 18.67 -6.91 -3.65
CA ALA A 296 18.48 -6.87 -2.19
C ALA A 296 17.31 -7.76 -1.76
N ASN A 297 17.36 -8.25 -0.52
CA ASN A 297 16.30 -9.02 0.11
C ASN A 297 16.01 -8.59 1.55
N ASP A 298 14.79 -8.86 1.99
CA ASP A 298 14.31 -8.73 3.37
C ASP A 298 14.63 -9.97 4.23
N THR A 299 14.16 -9.96 5.47
CA THR A 299 14.32 -11.06 6.44
C THR A 299 13.53 -12.35 6.13
N VAL A 300 12.53 -12.31 5.24
CA VAL A 300 11.71 -13.47 4.84
C VAL A 300 12.04 -14.00 3.44
N GLY A 301 12.94 -13.32 2.74
CA GLY A 301 13.48 -13.72 1.45
C GLY A 301 12.72 -13.17 0.23
N ASN A 302 11.80 -12.20 0.36
CA ASN A 302 11.37 -11.49 -0.83
C ASN A 302 12.55 -10.64 -1.34
N TYR A 303 12.63 -10.48 -2.66
CA TYR A 303 13.81 -9.89 -3.30
C TYR A 303 13.41 -8.92 -4.40
N ASN A 304 14.23 -7.89 -4.57
CA ASN A 304 14.07 -6.90 -5.62
C ASN A 304 15.46 -6.53 -6.19
N SER A 305 15.48 -5.98 -7.40
CA SER A 305 16.68 -5.53 -8.08
C SER A 305 16.53 -4.08 -8.49
N SER A 306 17.58 -3.28 -8.29
CA SER A 306 17.66 -1.96 -8.92
C SER A 306 17.66 -2.08 -10.43
N VAL A 307 17.21 -1.02 -11.12
CA VAL A 307 17.58 -0.78 -12.51
C VAL A 307 19.11 -0.78 -12.65
N VAL A 308 19.59 -1.03 -13.87
CA VAL A 308 20.99 -0.79 -14.23
C VAL A 308 21.23 0.72 -14.29
N TYR A 309 22.09 1.21 -13.41
CA TYR A 309 22.66 2.54 -13.48
C TYR A 309 23.91 2.51 -14.37
N SER A 310 24.16 3.59 -15.11
CA SER A 310 25.26 3.67 -16.06
C SER A 310 25.81 5.10 -16.16
N PHE A 311 27.13 5.23 -16.34
CA PHE A 311 27.79 6.48 -16.74
C PHE A 311 29.06 6.19 -17.54
N ASP A 312 29.47 7.14 -18.38
CA ASP A 312 30.75 7.05 -19.09
C ASP A 312 31.87 7.69 -18.26
N THR A 313 33.05 7.07 -18.23
CA THR A 313 34.23 7.61 -17.55
C THR A 313 34.65 8.95 -18.15
N THR A 314 34.93 9.93 -17.29
CA THR A 314 35.34 11.28 -17.67
C THR A 314 36.86 11.46 -17.58
N HIS A 315 37.38 12.43 -18.32
CA HIS A 315 38.76 12.90 -18.16
C HIS A 315 38.85 13.75 -16.89
N GLY A 316 39.94 13.62 -16.12
CA GLY A 316 40.26 14.60 -15.09
C GLY A 316 40.50 15.96 -15.73
N THR A 317 39.92 17.03 -15.19
CA THR A 317 40.18 18.40 -15.67
C THR A 317 41.54 18.85 -15.15
N TYR A 318 42.62 18.54 -15.89
CA TYR A 318 43.93 19.12 -15.63
C TYR A 318 43.92 20.60 -16.06
N PHE A 319 44.21 21.49 -15.12
CA PHE A 319 44.41 22.90 -15.38
C PHE A 319 45.91 23.19 -15.53
N PRO A 320 46.33 24.06 -16.47
CA PRO A 320 47.72 24.50 -16.51
C PRO A 320 48.06 25.30 -15.24
N PRO A 321 49.35 25.32 -14.82
CA PRO A 321 49.80 26.19 -13.74
C PRO A 321 49.40 27.64 -14.00
N GLN A 322 49.12 28.40 -12.94
CA GLN A 322 48.85 29.84 -13.08
C GLN A 322 50.11 30.58 -13.55
N GLN A 323 49.91 31.77 -14.11
CA GLN A 323 51.01 32.60 -14.60
C GLN A 323 51.96 32.97 -13.43
N PRO A 324 53.28 32.73 -13.55
CA PRO A 324 54.21 33.04 -12.45
C PRO A 324 54.18 34.53 -12.08
N GLU A 325 53.96 34.82 -10.79
CA GLU A 325 53.84 36.19 -10.28
C GLU A 325 55.20 36.77 -9.87
N LEU A 326 55.41 38.08 -10.05
CA LEU A 326 56.71 38.72 -9.78
C LEU A 326 56.89 39.07 -8.29
N ASN A 327 57.86 38.42 -7.64
CA ASN A 327 58.36 38.86 -6.32
C ASN A 327 59.53 39.86 -6.46
N SER A 328 60.59 39.48 -7.19
CA SER A 328 61.83 40.27 -7.27
C SER A 328 62.66 39.96 -8.53
N PRO A 329 63.44 40.92 -9.06
CA PRO A 329 63.37 42.36 -8.77
C PRO A 329 62.09 42.97 -9.35
N GLN A 330 61.53 43.98 -8.68
CA GLN A 330 60.38 44.72 -9.17
C GLN A 330 60.66 45.30 -10.57
N SER A 331 59.71 45.19 -11.50
CA SER A 331 59.95 45.55 -12.90
C SER A 331 60.28 47.04 -13.05
N GLY A 332 61.34 47.36 -13.79
CA GLY A 332 61.89 48.71 -13.91
C GLY A 332 62.89 49.12 -12.81
N THR A 333 63.24 48.23 -11.87
CA THR A 333 64.24 48.55 -10.81
C THR A 333 65.59 48.96 -11.42
N LYS A 334 66.19 50.02 -10.87
CA LYS A 334 67.47 50.59 -11.33
C LYS A 334 68.59 50.34 -10.33
N SER A 335 69.83 50.46 -10.79
CA SER A 335 71.06 50.32 -10.00
C SER A 335 71.30 48.94 -9.39
N MET A 336 70.79 47.88 -10.01
CA MET A 336 70.97 46.49 -9.56
C MET A 336 72.44 46.05 -9.57
N ALA A 337 72.79 45.09 -8.72
CA ALA A 337 74.09 44.43 -8.75
C ALA A 337 74.32 43.65 -10.06
N LEU A 338 75.55 43.21 -10.31
CA LEU A 338 75.89 42.39 -11.49
C LEU A 338 75.65 40.88 -11.29
N SER A 339 75.03 40.57 -10.15
CA SER A 339 74.45 39.27 -9.80
C SER A 339 73.11 39.58 -9.15
N VAL A 340 72.01 39.09 -9.72
CA VAL A 340 70.64 39.45 -9.35
C VAL A 340 69.85 38.20 -9.02
N ILE A 341 69.10 38.24 -7.92
CA ILE A 341 68.14 37.19 -7.57
C ILE A 341 66.82 37.51 -8.26
N LEU A 342 66.45 36.68 -9.22
CA LEU A 342 65.12 36.60 -9.81
C LEU A 342 64.26 35.70 -8.91
N ASN A 343 63.03 36.09 -8.62
CA ASN A 343 62.11 35.35 -7.75
C ASN A 343 60.67 35.53 -8.24
N VAL A 344 59.95 34.42 -8.39
CA VAL A 344 58.53 34.37 -8.75
C VAL A 344 57.73 33.45 -7.82
N SER A 345 56.46 33.78 -7.60
CA SER A 345 55.48 32.87 -6.98
C SER A 345 54.90 31.95 -8.05
N VAL A 346 54.58 30.71 -7.70
CA VAL A 346 53.82 29.80 -8.57
C VAL A 346 52.69 29.11 -7.83
N THR A 347 51.55 29.02 -8.52
CA THR A 347 50.29 28.48 -8.02
C THR A 347 49.69 27.56 -9.06
N ASP A 348 49.03 26.51 -8.60
CA ASP A 348 48.47 25.44 -9.44
C ASP A 348 47.11 25.03 -8.87
N HIS A 349 46.13 24.71 -9.73
CA HIS A 349 44.78 24.38 -9.29
C HIS A 349 44.65 22.92 -8.82
N ASP A 350 45.45 22.01 -9.37
CA ASP A 350 45.39 20.57 -9.10
C ASP A 350 46.44 20.13 -8.06
N SER A 351 47.32 21.06 -7.66
CA SER A 351 48.35 20.91 -6.62
C SER A 351 49.47 19.93 -6.95
N ASN A 352 49.79 19.81 -8.23
CA ASN A 352 50.95 19.06 -8.71
C ASN A 352 52.29 19.73 -8.32
N SER A 353 53.38 18.98 -8.47
CA SER A 353 54.75 19.47 -8.32
C SER A 353 55.13 20.41 -9.48
N ILE A 354 55.38 21.69 -9.20
CA ILE A 354 55.63 22.70 -10.24
C ILE A 354 57.13 22.80 -10.51
N ASN A 355 57.55 22.73 -11.78
CA ASN A 355 58.92 23.00 -12.20
C ASN A 355 59.00 24.41 -12.81
N VAL A 356 60.01 25.20 -12.44
CA VAL A 356 60.13 26.62 -12.83
C VAL A 356 61.47 26.94 -13.50
N SER A 357 61.43 27.58 -14.66
CA SER A 357 62.59 27.94 -15.48
C SER A 357 62.61 29.44 -15.79
N PHE A 358 63.76 30.10 -15.62
CA PHE A 358 63.95 31.53 -15.89
C PHE A 358 64.66 31.73 -17.23
N TYR A 359 64.33 32.78 -17.99
CA TYR A 359 64.89 33.01 -19.33
C TYR A 359 65.24 34.47 -19.60
N ASN A 360 66.35 34.69 -20.31
CA ASN A 360 66.73 36.00 -20.86
C ASN A 360 65.92 36.27 -22.12
N ASN A 361 65.01 37.25 -22.06
CA ASN A 361 64.10 37.55 -23.17
C ASN A 361 64.83 38.10 -24.42
N ALA A 362 66.06 38.62 -24.27
CA ALA A 362 66.85 39.14 -25.39
C ALA A 362 67.62 38.05 -26.16
N THR A 363 67.81 36.86 -25.60
CA THR A 363 68.59 35.78 -26.24
C THR A 363 67.90 34.41 -26.25
N GLY A 364 66.77 34.26 -25.57
CA GLY A 364 66.10 32.96 -25.35
C GLY A 364 66.86 32.00 -24.45
N ALA A 365 68.03 32.39 -23.92
CA ALA A 365 68.86 31.52 -23.10
C ALA A 365 68.26 31.36 -21.70
N GLN A 366 68.25 30.12 -21.18
CA GLN A 366 67.85 29.84 -19.81
C GLN A 366 68.85 30.47 -18.83
N ILE A 367 68.31 31.07 -17.76
CA ILE A 367 69.04 31.69 -16.67
C ILE A 367 69.12 30.67 -15.54
N ASN A 368 70.33 30.15 -15.29
CA ASN A 368 70.56 29.07 -14.32
C ASN A 368 69.85 27.75 -14.70
N SER A 369 69.81 26.77 -13.80
CA SER A 369 69.04 25.53 -14.01
C SER A 369 67.54 25.73 -13.77
N THR A 370 66.73 24.78 -14.24
CA THR A 370 65.34 24.61 -13.79
C THR A 370 65.33 24.37 -12.27
N ILE A 371 64.30 24.86 -11.60
CA ILE A 371 64.01 24.61 -10.19
C ILE A 371 62.86 23.60 -10.16
N GLU A 372 63.15 22.38 -9.73
CA GLU A 372 62.20 21.27 -9.77
C GLU A 372 61.43 21.12 -8.45
N ASN A 373 60.21 20.57 -8.52
CA ASN A 373 59.36 20.23 -7.38
C ASN A 373 59.05 21.41 -6.44
N VAL A 374 58.85 22.60 -6.99
CA VAL A 374 58.35 23.77 -6.27
C VAL A 374 56.93 23.47 -5.80
N SER A 375 56.70 23.61 -4.50
CA SER A 375 55.38 23.38 -3.90
C SER A 375 54.36 24.42 -4.37
N ASN A 376 53.10 24.02 -4.51
CA ASN A 376 52.00 24.93 -4.82
C ASN A 376 51.97 26.12 -3.82
N SER A 377 51.72 27.33 -4.31
CA SER A 377 51.73 28.59 -3.55
C SER A 377 53.09 28.96 -2.93
N SER A 378 54.20 28.47 -3.49
CA SER A 378 55.56 28.77 -3.04
C SER A 378 56.36 29.62 -4.03
N SER A 379 57.54 30.07 -3.63
CA SER A 379 58.41 30.94 -4.43
C SER A 379 59.62 30.19 -5.01
N ALA A 380 59.82 30.29 -6.32
CA ALA A 380 61.02 29.83 -7.02
C ALA A 380 62.00 31.00 -7.22
N ALA A 381 63.32 30.78 -7.04
CA ALA A 381 64.30 31.85 -7.18
C ALA A 381 65.65 31.41 -7.79
N ALA A 382 66.11 32.15 -8.80
CA ALA A 382 67.33 31.88 -9.56
C ALA A 382 68.29 33.08 -9.55
N ILE A 383 69.61 32.82 -9.52
CA ILE A 383 70.64 33.85 -9.59
C ILE A 383 71.08 34.06 -11.04
N TRP A 384 70.94 35.28 -11.55
CA TRP A 384 71.49 35.73 -12.83
C TRP A 384 72.78 36.54 -12.60
N SER A 385 73.93 35.97 -12.93
CA SER A 385 75.25 36.56 -12.75
C SER A 385 75.94 36.91 -14.07
N GLY A 386 77.08 37.61 -14.00
CA GLY A 386 77.88 37.98 -15.18
C GLY A 386 77.33 39.17 -15.97
N LEU A 387 76.48 39.99 -15.36
CA LEU A 387 75.80 41.10 -16.02
C LEU A 387 76.74 42.30 -16.27
N SER A 388 76.51 43.02 -17.36
CA SER A 388 77.21 44.26 -17.71
C SER A 388 76.72 45.45 -16.90
N TYR A 389 77.58 46.45 -16.67
CA TYR A 389 77.21 47.74 -16.07
C TYR A 389 76.26 48.55 -16.98
N SER A 390 75.50 49.47 -16.39
CA SER A 390 74.61 50.42 -17.10
C SER A 390 73.62 49.79 -18.12
N THR A 391 73.29 48.51 -17.95
CA THR A 391 72.58 47.71 -18.97
C THR A 391 71.18 47.34 -18.48
N ILE A 392 70.19 47.45 -19.37
CA ILE A 392 68.81 47.00 -19.12
C ILE A 392 68.69 45.53 -19.55
N TYR A 393 68.25 44.67 -18.64
CA TYR A 393 68.00 43.26 -18.87
C TYR A 393 66.51 42.97 -18.81
N TYR A 394 66.03 42.11 -19.71
CA TYR A 394 64.64 41.67 -19.80
C TYR A 394 64.58 40.15 -19.57
N TRP A 395 63.62 39.69 -18.76
CA TRP A 395 63.48 38.27 -18.40
C TRP A 395 62.01 37.88 -18.21
N TYR A 396 61.77 36.58 -18.26
CA TYR A 396 60.49 35.95 -17.90
C TYR A 396 60.76 34.61 -17.21
N ALA A 397 59.74 34.02 -16.61
CA ALA A 397 59.74 32.66 -16.07
C ALA A 397 58.66 31.81 -16.75
N ASN A 398 58.92 30.52 -16.92
CA ASN A 398 57.92 29.52 -17.29
C ASN A 398 57.72 28.59 -16.08
N ALA A 399 56.47 28.14 -15.87
CA ALA A 399 56.12 27.10 -14.91
C ALA A 399 55.41 25.94 -15.62
N THR A 400 55.70 24.70 -15.21
CA THR A 400 55.10 23.48 -15.79
C THR A 400 54.79 22.44 -14.72
N ASP A 401 53.67 21.75 -14.87
CA ASP A 401 53.22 20.59 -14.07
C ASP A 401 53.77 19.24 -14.63
N GLY A 402 54.52 19.27 -15.74
CA GLY A 402 54.99 18.10 -16.50
C GLY A 402 54.11 17.71 -17.70
N THR A 403 52.95 18.35 -17.87
CA THR A 403 51.97 18.13 -18.95
C THR A 403 51.59 19.42 -19.70
N ASN A 404 51.52 20.55 -18.99
CA ASN A 404 51.22 21.89 -19.49
C ASN A 404 52.34 22.87 -19.10
N GLU A 405 52.46 24.00 -19.81
CA GLU A 405 53.42 25.07 -19.49
C GLU A 405 52.77 26.45 -19.59
N THR A 406 53.00 27.31 -18.59
CA THR A 406 52.52 28.70 -18.55
C THR A 406 53.69 29.67 -18.41
N LYS A 407 53.69 30.72 -19.24
CA LYS A 407 54.74 31.74 -19.31
C LYS A 407 54.33 33.06 -18.66
N SER A 408 55.22 33.64 -17.87
CA SER A 408 55.05 34.94 -17.22
C SER A 408 55.13 36.12 -18.18
N ASP A 409 54.71 37.27 -17.67
CA ASP A 409 55.02 38.57 -18.25
C ASP A 409 56.54 38.81 -18.35
N ILE A 410 56.94 39.72 -19.24
CA ILE A 410 58.34 40.10 -19.45
C ILE A 410 58.67 41.28 -18.52
N TRP A 411 59.49 41.02 -17.51
CA TRP A 411 59.95 42.00 -16.56
C TRP A 411 61.36 42.50 -16.90
N ASN A 412 61.75 43.65 -16.35
CA ASN A 412 63.07 44.22 -16.62
C ASN A 412 63.72 44.86 -15.39
N PHE A 413 65.04 45.02 -15.44
CA PHE A 413 65.81 45.81 -14.47
C PHE A 413 67.04 46.42 -15.13
N THR A 414 67.59 47.49 -14.54
CA THR A 414 68.83 48.15 -14.98
C THR A 414 69.94 47.92 -13.95
N THR A 415 71.10 47.45 -14.39
CA THR A 415 72.29 47.32 -13.53
C THR A 415 72.88 48.68 -13.13
N LYS A 416 73.67 48.71 -12.06
CA LYS A 416 74.42 49.88 -11.60
C LYS A 416 75.34 50.44 -12.68
N ALA A 417 75.52 51.77 -12.64
CA ALA A 417 76.48 52.45 -13.50
C ALA A 417 77.93 52.04 -13.14
N TYR A 418 78.82 52.11 -14.12
CA TYR A 418 80.25 51.88 -13.90
C TYR A 418 80.87 53.05 -13.12
N SER A 419 80.96 52.91 -11.80
CA SER A 419 81.49 53.94 -10.90
C SER A 419 83.02 53.98 -10.89
N GLY A 420 83.60 54.47 -11.98
CA GLY A 420 84.93 55.10 -11.92
C GLY A 420 84.86 56.32 -11.00
N GLY A 421 85.88 56.52 -10.16
CA GLY A 421 85.83 57.52 -9.09
C GLY A 421 85.75 58.97 -9.57
N GLY A 422 84.84 59.76 -8.98
CA GLY A 422 84.68 61.19 -9.23
C GLY A 422 83.77 61.84 -8.18
N SER A 423 84.09 63.06 -7.76
CA SER A 423 83.53 63.67 -6.55
C SER A 423 82.19 64.40 -6.75
N SER A 424 81.34 64.33 -5.72
CA SER A 424 80.45 65.37 -5.18
C SER A 424 79.83 66.44 -6.12
N SER A 425 78.50 66.54 -6.11
CA SER A 425 77.83 67.82 -5.82
C SER A 425 76.41 67.60 -5.28
N SER A 426 75.94 68.55 -4.47
CA SER A 426 74.62 68.55 -3.85
C SER A 426 73.67 69.54 -4.53
N SER A 427 72.38 69.23 -4.52
CA SER A 427 71.34 70.26 -4.51
C SER A 427 70.06 69.73 -3.87
N SER A 428 69.39 70.59 -3.12
CA SER A 428 68.10 70.34 -2.47
C SER A 428 67.02 71.24 -3.07
N GLY A 429 65.78 70.76 -3.06
CA GLY A 429 64.61 71.51 -3.53
C GLY A 429 63.36 71.00 -2.81
N SER A 430 62.43 71.90 -2.47
CA SER A 430 61.23 71.59 -1.68
C SER A 430 60.09 72.53 -2.08
N SER A 431 58.87 72.25 -1.58
CA SER A 431 57.62 73.03 -1.78
C SER A 431 57.01 72.96 -3.20
N SER A 432 55.68 73.07 -3.39
CA SER A 432 54.54 72.83 -2.49
C SER A 432 53.20 72.80 -3.27
N SER A 433 52.12 72.45 -2.56
CA SER A 433 50.75 72.99 -2.73
C SER A 433 50.02 72.88 -4.09
N GLY A 434 49.08 71.93 -4.17
CA GLY A 434 47.64 72.25 -4.21
C GLY A 434 47.02 72.81 -5.51
N GLY A 435 46.10 72.05 -6.10
CA GLY A 435 45.17 72.53 -7.14
C GLY A 435 43.90 71.67 -7.18
N SER A 436 42.78 72.21 -6.69
CA SER A 436 41.48 71.52 -6.73
C SER A 436 40.65 72.00 -7.92
N SER A 437 40.15 71.06 -8.73
CA SER A 437 39.31 71.34 -9.90
C SER A 437 38.18 70.32 -10.00
N ARG A 438 36.93 70.80 -10.00
CA ARG A 438 35.70 69.98 -10.02
C ARG A 438 34.93 70.13 -11.34
N PRO A 439 34.86 69.09 -12.18
CA PRO A 439 33.69 68.80 -13.00
C PRO A 439 32.59 68.25 -12.05
N LYS A 440 31.37 68.78 -12.01
CA LYS A 440 30.31 68.69 -13.04
C LYS A 440 29.87 67.25 -13.34
N ASP A 441 29.08 66.74 -12.40
CA ASP A 441 27.75 66.17 -12.67
C ASP A 441 27.62 65.33 -13.95
N LEU A 442 28.14 64.12 -13.88
CA LEU A 442 27.66 62.99 -14.68
C LEU A 442 26.58 62.28 -13.87
N SER A 443 25.42 62.04 -14.49
CA SER A 443 24.43 61.11 -13.95
C SER A 443 25.11 59.76 -13.72
N ARG A 444 25.17 59.30 -12.46
CA ARG A 444 25.85 58.05 -12.10
C ARG A 444 25.29 56.89 -12.93
N GLU A 445 26.07 56.42 -13.89
CA GLU A 445 25.87 55.09 -14.44
C GLU A 445 26.05 54.10 -13.29
N LYS A 446 25.06 53.21 -13.14
CA LYS A 446 25.10 52.16 -12.14
C LYS A 446 25.98 51.05 -12.65
N ASP A 447 26.88 50.58 -11.80
CA ASP A 447 27.66 49.39 -12.11
C ASP A 447 26.72 48.19 -12.27
N LYS A 448 27.10 47.25 -13.14
CA LYS A 448 26.22 46.17 -13.58
C LYS A 448 26.96 44.84 -13.66
N VAL A 449 26.69 43.98 -12.69
CA VAL A 449 27.23 42.61 -12.64
C VAL A 449 26.24 41.66 -13.29
N VAL A 450 26.70 40.84 -14.24
CA VAL A 450 25.87 39.85 -14.96
C VAL A 450 26.56 38.49 -14.96
N LEU A 451 25.80 37.43 -14.69
CA LEU A 451 26.23 36.04 -14.76
C LEU A 451 25.15 35.25 -15.52
N GLU A 452 25.52 34.57 -16.60
CA GLU A 452 24.59 33.86 -17.48
C GLU A 452 25.00 32.40 -17.70
N ASN A 453 24.04 31.55 -18.08
CA ASN A 453 24.25 30.16 -18.53
C ASN A 453 25.00 29.25 -17.53
N LYS A 454 24.52 29.17 -16.28
CA LYS A 454 25.06 28.31 -15.20
C LYS A 454 23.97 27.45 -14.58
N ASP A 455 23.62 26.35 -15.26
CA ASP A 455 22.50 25.47 -14.92
C ASP A 455 22.42 25.08 -13.41
N PRO A 456 21.29 25.33 -12.73
CA PRO A 456 19.96 25.73 -13.24
C PRO A 456 19.71 27.24 -13.42
N ILE A 457 20.66 28.12 -13.08
CA ILE A 457 20.54 29.57 -13.31
C ILE A 457 20.70 29.87 -14.80
N THR A 458 19.72 30.57 -15.38
CA THR A 458 19.83 31.10 -16.75
C THR A 458 20.47 32.48 -16.75
N LYS A 459 20.15 33.33 -15.77
CA LYS A 459 20.70 34.68 -15.64
C LYS A 459 20.66 35.17 -14.18
N ILE A 460 21.69 35.90 -13.76
CA ILE A 460 21.67 36.82 -12.62
C ILE A 460 22.13 38.18 -13.12
N GLU A 461 21.44 39.24 -12.71
CA GLU A 461 21.69 40.62 -13.13
C GLU A 461 21.53 41.55 -11.93
N ILE A 462 22.63 42.16 -11.49
CA ILE A 462 22.70 43.01 -10.29
C ILE A 462 23.13 44.42 -10.70
N TYR A 463 22.37 45.43 -10.30
CA TYR A 463 22.75 46.84 -10.45
C TYR A 463 23.20 47.40 -9.10
N LEU A 464 24.32 48.11 -9.06
CA LEU A 464 24.86 48.72 -7.85
C LEU A 464 24.48 50.20 -7.72
N ASP A 465 24.43 50.74 -6.50
CA ASP A 465 24.06 52.14 -6.22
C ASP A 465 25.22 53.14 -6.47
N ARG A 466 26.42 52.60 -6.72
CA ARG A 466 27.69 53.28 -6.97
C ARG A 466 28.57 52.42 -7.89
N LEU A 467 29.58 53.04 -8.50
CA LEU A 467 30.66 52.31 -9.17
C LEU A 467 31.52 51.56 -8.15
N VAL A 468 31.98 50.36 -8.50
CA VAL A 468 32.86 49.52 -7.68
C VAL A 468 34.05 49.07 -8.52
N ASP A 469 35.23 48.97 -7.93
CA ASP A 469 36.40 48.46 -8.63
C ASP A 469 36.35 46.92 -8.72
N ASN A 470 36.24 46.40 -9.95
CA ASN A 470 36.21 44.97 -10.27
C ASN A 470 35.20 44.11 -9.46
N PRO A 471 33.89 44.42 -9.45
CA PRO A 471 32.88 43.61 -8.78
C PRO A 471 32.76 42.23 -9.44
N PHE A 472 32.88 41.16 -8.65
CA PHE A 472 32.91 39.79 -9.17
C PHE A 472 31.91 38.89 -8.44
N LEU A 473 31.23 38.02 -9.20
CA LEU A 473 30.17 37.13 -8.74
C LEU A 473 30.44 35.70 -9.24
N GLU A 474 30.42 34.73 -8.34
CA GLU A 474 30.72 33.34 -8.64
C GLU A 474 29.67 32.41 -8.01
N LEU A 475 29.16 31.46 -8.80
CA LEU A 475 28.20 30.46 -8.33
C LEU A 475 28.94 29.16 -8.01
N LYS A 476 28.99 28.80 -6.73
CA LYS A 476 29.67 27.58 -6.24
C LYS A 476 28.66 26.47 -5.98
N ARG A 477 28.96 25.28 -6.52
CA ARG A 477 28.39 24.01 -6.02
C ARG A 477 29.20 23.58 -4.78
N TYR A 478 28.58 22.78 -3.90
CA TYR A 478 28.84 22.96 -2.48
C TYR A 478 29.15 21.69 -1.69
N GLY A 479 30.21 21.79 -0.89
CA GLY A 479 30.30 21.22 0.45
C GLY A 479 30.74 22.32 1.44
N SER A 480 30.80 21.98 2.73
CA SER A 480 31.53 22.70 3.78
C SER A 480 30.90 23.90 4.53
N VAL A 481 29.57 24.03 4.59
CA VAL A 481 28.89 24.67 5.76
C VAL A 481 27.56 23.95 6.06
N SER A 482 27.13 23.93 7.32
CA SER A 482 25.86 23.32 7.76
C SER A 482 24.88 24.35 8.33
N PHE A 483 23.65 24.32 7.83
CA PHE A 483 22.50 25.10 8.33
C PHE A 483 21.29 24.16 8.43
N GLU A 484 20.43 24.33 9.44
CA GLU A 484 19.20 23.51 9.51
C GLU A 484 18.18 23.99 8.46
N LYS A 485 17.84 23.10 7.53
CA LYS A 485 16.87 23.34 6.46
C LYS A 485 15.43 23.25 7.01
N PRO A 486 14.50 24.10 6.56
CA PRO A 486 13.08 23.95 6.90
C PRO A 486 12.55 22.57 6.50
N ARG A 487 11.97 21.87 7.47
CA ARG A 487 11.39 20.53 7.28
C ARG A 487 10.03 20.66 6.58
N GLY A 488 9.74 19.80 5.61
CA GLY A 488 8.49 19.80 4.84
C GLY A 488 8.49 20.64 3.56
N ILE A 489 9.65 21.18 3.13
CA ILE A 489 9.82 21.82 1.81
C ILE A 489 10.53 20.85 0.85
N ILE A 490 10.14 20.86 -0.42
CA ILE A 490 10.80 20.09 -1.49
C ILE A 490 11.81 20.99 -2.22
N TYR A 491 13.04 20.50 -2.35
CA TYR A 491 14.20 21.26 -2.87
C TYR A 491 14.61 20.73 -4.26
N TYR A 492 14.65 21.60 -5.27
CA TYR A 492 15.12 21.26 -6.63
C TYR A 492 16.64 21.36 -6.77
N ASN A 493 17.24 22.40 -6.18
CA ASN A 493 18.67 22.64 -6.26
C ASN A 493 19.16 23.55 -5.13
N TYR A 494 20.45 23.52 -4.83
CA TYR A 494 21.10 24.42 -3.88
C TYR A 494 22.23 25.20 -4.55
N LEU A 495 22.28 26.50 -4.29
CA LEU A 495 23.18 27.45 -4.95
C LEU A 495 23.83 28.33 -3.88
N TYR A 496 25.16 28.25 -3.76
CA TYR A 496 25.93 29.24 -3.02
C TYR A 496 26.49 30.27 -4.00
N ILE A 497 26.42 31.55 -3.65
CA ILE A 497 26.88 32.64 -4.50
C ILE A 497 27.89 33.48 -3.73
N GLU A 498 29.13 33.46 -4.19
CA GLU A 498 30.23 34.24 -3.64
C GLU A 498 30.32 35.59 -4.34
N LYS A 499 30.45 36.66 -3.54
CA LYS A 499 30.73 38.02 -4.01
C LYS A 499 32.16 38.37 -3.67
N LYS A 500 32.86 39.04 -4.56
CA LYS A 500 34.17 39.67 -4.30
C LYS A 500 34.08 41.15 -4.69
N ASN A 501 34.72 41.99 -3.89
CA ASN A 501 34.80 43.46 -4.01
C ASN A 501 33.48 44.25 -3.83
N PHE A 502 32.32 43.61 -3.65
CA PHE A 502 31.07 44.29 -3.28
C PHE A 502 30.24 43.52 -2.22
N TYR A 503 29.34 44.25 -1.57
CA TYR A 503 28.50 43.77 -0.45
C TYR A 503 27.05 44.21 -0.62
N ASP A 504 26.13 43.59 0.10
CA ASP A 504 24.67 43.77 0.02
C ASP A 504 24.23 45.24 0.11
N ALA A 505 24.87 46.01 0.99
CA ALA A 505 24.58 47.43 1.20
C ALA A 505 24.97 48.38 0.04
N VAL A 506 25.45 47.85 -1.10
CA VAL A 506 25.67 48.62 -2.34
C VAL A 506 24.83 48.11 -3.52
N ILE A 507 23.96 47.12 -3.31
CA ILE A 507 23.04 46.62 -4.33
C ILE A 507 21.81 47.53 -4.39
N PHE A 508 21.47 48.01 -5.59
CA PHE A 508 20.27 48.81 -5.84
C PHE A 508 19.05 47.93 -6.14
N ASN A 509 19.23 46.93 -7.01
CA ASN A 509 18.30 45.83 -7.22
C ASN A 509 19.01 44.65 -7.92
N ALA A 510 18.44 43.45 -7.78
CA ALA A 510 18.87 42.26 -8.47
C ALA A 510 17.71 41.55 -9.17
N THR A 511 18.00 40.87 -10.27
CA THR A 511 17.09 39.96 -10.97
C THR A 511 17.75 38.59 -11.08
N ILE A 512 17.01 37.53 -10.72
CA ILE A 512 17.45 36.14 -10.82
C ILE A 512 16.49 35.41 -11.77
N GLU A 513 17.04 34.72 -12.76
CA GLU A 513 16.30 33.82 -13.65
C GLU A 513 16.85 32.39 -13.55
N PHE A 514 15.96 31.42 -13.37
CA PHE A 514 16.29 30.01 -13.25
C PHE A 514 15.30 29.12 -14.01
N ARG A 515 15.70 27.88 -14.33
CA ARG A 515 14.84 26.89 -15.00
C ARG A 515 14.62 25.64 -14.16
N VAL A 516 13.40 25.09 -14.22
CA VAL A 516 13.01 23.85 -13.55
C VAL A 516 12.41 22.88 -14.58
N LYS A 517 12.85 21.61 -14.57
CA LYS A 517 12.30 20.56 -15.44
C LYS A 517 10.80 20.38 -15.17
N LYS A 518 10.00 20.26 -16.23
CA LYS A 518 8.55 20.01 -16.09
C LYS A 518 8.24 18.67 -15.45
N SER A 519 9.01 17.63 -15.79
CA SER A 519 8.83 16.30 -15.20
C SER A 519 8.92 16.36 -13.67
N TRP A 520 9.97 17.00 -13.13
CA TRP A 520 10.18 17.17 -11.69
C TRP A 520 9.03 17.90 -10.98
N ILE A 521 8.43 18.91 -11.63
CA ILE A 521 7.24 19.61 -11.12
C ILE A 521 6.06 18.63 -11.00
N SER A 522 5.79 17.83 -12.03
CA SER A 522 4.72 16.82 -12.01
C SER A 522 5.00 15.62 -11.07
N GLU A 523 6.23 15.12 -11.04
CA GLU A 523 6.68 14.00 -10.18
C GLU A 523 6.40 14.29 -8.70
N ASN A 524 6.66 15.54 -8.27
CA ASN A 524 6.47 16.00 -6.90
C ASN A 524 5.08 16.63 -6.66
N ARG A 525 4.15 16.54 -7.64
CA ARG A 525 2.77 17.08 -7.58
C ARG A 525 2.69 18.58 -7.26
N LEU A 526 3.59 19.36 -7.86
CA LEU A 526 3.77 20.78 -7.59
C LEU A 526 2.96 21.66 -8.55
N SER A 527 2.45 22.79 -8.05
CA SER A 527 1.82 23.83 -8.89
C SER A 527 2.84 24.83 -9.44
N ASP A 528 3.83 25.22 -8.63
CA ASP A 528 4.81 26.23 -9.03
C ASP A 528 6.13 26.19 -8.23
N ALA A 529 7.16 26.89 -8.73
CA ALA A 529 8.49 27.01 -8.13
C ALA A 529 8.74 28.39 -7.49
N SER A 530 9.73 28.49 -6.61
CA SER A 530 10.13 29.70 -5.89
C SER A 530 11.57 29.59 -5.41
N LEU A 531 12.13 30.65 -4.80
CA LEU A 531 13.49 30.65 -4.27
C LEU A 531 13.45 30.91 -2.76
N LEU A 532 14.06 30.01 -1.99
CA LEU A 532 14.21 30.13 -0.54
C LEU A 532 15.60 30.71 -0.23
N ILE A 533 15.66 31.74 0.58
CA ILE A 533 16.88 32.49 0.90
C ILE A 533 17.12 32.45 2.41
N TYR A 534 18.37 32.30 2.83
CA TYR A 534 18.78 32.47 4.23
C TYR A 534 19.36 33.89 4.44
N GLU A 535 18.68 34.73 5.23
CA GLU A 535 19.16 36.08 5.60
C GLU A 535 18.90 36.33 7.09
N ASN A 536 19.91 36.87 7.80
CA ASN A 536 19.82 37.22 9.23
C ASN A 536 19.25 36.11 10.13
N ASP A 537 19.76 34.88 9.96
CA ASP A 537 19.30 33.65 10.63
C ASP A 537 17.81 33.30 10.44
N THR A 538 17.20 33.78 9.34
CA THR A 538 15.82 33.47 8.96
C THR A 538 15.72 32.98 7.52
N TRP A 539 14.78 32.06 7.28
CA TRP A 539 14.45 31.57 5.94
C TRP A 539 13.30 32.38 5.34
N THR A 540 13.56 33.07 4.23
CA THR A 540 12.59 33.90 3.49
C THR A 540 12.26 33.29 2.13
N ILE A 541 10.98 33.27 1.76
CA ILE A 541 10.51 32.79 0.45
C ILE A 541 10.35 33.99 -0.49
N LEU A 542 11.12 34.02 -1.58
CA LEU A 542 10.83 34.86 -2.74
C LEU A 542 10.02 34.05 -3.75
N ARG A 543 8.79 34.51 -4.02
CA ARG A 543 7.96 33.99 -5.12
C ARG A 543 8.58 34.34 -6.46
N ALA A 544 8.47 33.43 -7.42
CA ALA A 544 8.99 33.61 -8.76
C ALA A 544 7.86 33.71 -9.79
N ASP A 545 8.02 34.60 -10.75
CA ASP A 545 7.09 34.75 -11.87
C ASP A 545 7.47 33.77 -12.99
N LEU A 546 6.53 32.91 -13.40
CA LEU A 546 6.67 32.11 -14.63
C LEU A 546 6.66 33.05 -15.85
N PHE A 547 7.82 33.25 -16.48
CA PHE A 547 7.96 34.19 -17.61
C PHE A 547 8.17 33.50 -18.96
N GLU A 548 8.58 32.22 -18.98
CA GLU A 548 8.67 31.43 -20.20
C GLU A 548 8.43 29.95 -19.91
N SER A 549 7.60 29.28 -20.71
CA SER A 549 7.43 27.83 -20.66
C SER A 549 7.89 27.21 -21.99
N LYS A 550 8.71 26.15 -21.91
CA LYS A 550 9.17 25.34 -23.03
C LYS A 550 8.69 23.91 -22.89
N GLU A 551 8.96 23.07 -23.88
CA GLU A 551 8.57 21.66 -23.94
C GLU A 551 9.02 20.87 -22.68
N TYR A 552 10.29 21.00 -22.30
CA TYR A 552 10.90 20.21 -21.20
C TYR A 552 11.06 20.96 -19.86
N TYR A 553 10.91 22.29 -19.83
CA TYR A 553 11.17 23.10 -18.64
C TYR A 553 10.33 24.38 -18.59
N ASN A 554 10.13 24.90 -17.38
CA ASN A 554 9.65 26.26 -17.11
C ASN A 554 10.85 27.16 -16.73
N LYS A 555 10.80 28.44 -17.08
CA LYS A 555 11.71 29.49 -16.57
C LYS A 555 10.97 30.46 -15.68
N TYR A 556 11.66 30.84 -14.61
CA TYR A 556 11.15 31.62 -13.50
C TYR A 556 12.04 32.82 -13.24
N ARG A 557 11.44 33.99 -12.99
CA ARG A 557 12.14 35.24 -12.68
C ARG A 557 11.77 35.73 -11.29
N ILE A 558 12.76 36.26 -10.58
CA ILE A 558 12.60 36.94 -9.29
C ILE A 558 13.26 38.31 -9.38
N TYR A 559 12.59 39.32 -8.82
CA TYR A 559 13.17 40.62 -8.52
C TYR A 559 13.44 40.69 -7.01
N ALA A 560 14.66 41.06 -6.62
CA ALA A 560 15.10 41.08 -5.23
C ALA A 560 15.79 42.40 -4.87
N ASN A 561 15.54 42.86 -3.64
CA ASN A 561 16.10 44.09 -3.08
C ASN A 561 17.27 43.82 -2.11
N SER A 562 17.37 42.59 -1.60
CA SER A 562 18.55 42.00 -0.95
C SER A 562 19.06 40.83 -1.80
N PHE A 563 20.26 40.30 -1.49
CA PHE A 563 20.86 39.22 -2.26
C PHE A 563 21.82 38.40 -1.38
N SER A 564 21.32 37.48 -0.56
CA SER A 564 22.17 36.55 0.23
C SER A 564 23.30 35.86 -0.56
N SER A 565 24.19 35.18 0.17
CA SER A 565 25.13 34.21 -0.40
C SER A 565 24.57 32.78 -0.51
N ALA A 566 23.40 32.47 0.06
CA ALA A 566 22.84 31.09 0.08
C ALA A 566 21.37 31.02 -0.37
N TYR A 567 21.10 30.16 -1.36
CA TYR A 567 19.79 30.01 -1.99
C TYR A 567 19.42 28.54 -2.26
N TYR A 568 18.14 28.22 -2.12
CA TYR A 568 17.58 26.97 -2.65
C TYR A 568 16.48 27.28 -3.66
N VAL A 569 16.51 26.60 -4.81
CA VAL A 569 15.32 26.51 -5.67
C VAL A 569 14.37 25.51 -5.01
N VAL A 570 13.18 25.97 -4.65
CA VAL A 570 12.16 25.21 -3.92
C VAL A 570 10.85 25.22 -4.70
N ALA A 571 9.90 24.38 -4.30
CA ALA A 571 8.56 24.38 -4.86
C ALA A 571 7.52 23.93 -3.82
N GLY A 572 6.25 24.25 -4.07
CA GLY A 572 5.14 23.78 -3.23
C GLY A 572 4.83 24.67 -2.01
N VAL A 573 4.99 25.99 -2.14
CA VAL A 573 4.54 26.95 -1.11
C VAL A 573 3.03 27.11 -1.20
N CYS A 574 2.31 26.49 -0.27
CA CYS A 574 0.85 26.66 -0.14
C CYS A 574 0.49 28.10 0.25
N LYS A 575 -0.76 28.52 0.00
CA LYS A 575 -1.22 29.85 0.43
C LYS A 575 -1.50 29.83 1.92
N GLU A 576 -0.98 30.81 2.66
CA GLU A 576 -1.14 30.86 4.11
C GLU A 576 -2.63 30.81 4.53
N GLY A 577 -3.01 29.86 5.38
CA GLY A 577 -4.40 29.62 5.78
C GLY A 577 -5.23 28.71 4.86
N GLU A 578 -4.72 28.33 3.68
CA GLU A 578 -5.32 27.31 2.79
C GLU A 578 -5.43 25.96 3.49
N LYS A 579 -6.42 25.13 3.11
CA LYS A 579 -6.69 23.82 3.72
C LYS A 579 -6.78 22.73 2.65
N LYS A 580 -6.41 21.51 3.02
CA LYS A 580 -6.59 20.29 2.23
C LYS A 580 -6.80 19.09 3.14
N CYS A 581 -7.16 17.95 2.56
CA CYS A 581 -7.02 16.65 3.22
C CYS A 581 -5.64 16.03 2.98
N ALA A 582 -5.14 15.30 3.97
CA ALA A 582 -3.98 14.41 3.87
C ALA A 582 -4.29 13.12 4.65
N GLY A 583 -4.73 12.09 3.93
CA GLY A 583 -5.31 10.89 4.53
C GLY A 583 -6.47 11.25 5.46
N ASN A 584 -6.41 10.80 6.71
CA ASN A 584 -7.43 11.08 7.72
C ASN A 584 -7.31 12.47 8.39
N ASN A 585 -6.41 13.33 7.95
CA ASN A 585 -6.17 14.64 8.59
C ASN A 585 -6.61 15.81 7.69
N VAL A 586 -7.12 16.88 8.32
CA VAL A 586 -7.13 18.22 7.71
C VAL A 586 -5.76 18.84 7.93
N GLU A 587 -5.06 19.15 6.85
CA GLU A 587 -3.86 20.00 6.89
C GLU A 587 -4.24 21.45 6.56
N GLN A 588 -3.63 22.40 7.26
CA GLN A 588 -3.70 23.82 6.95
C GLN A 588 -2.28 24.33 6.67
N CYS A 589 -2.15 25.22 5.69
CA CYS A 589 -0.89 25.88 5.40
C CYS A 589 -0.52 26.87 6.51
N ALA A 590 0.67 26.70 7.08
CA ALA A 590 1.22 27.56 8.14
C ALA A 590 2.72 27.78 7.97
N ASN A 591 3.12 29.03 7.73
CA ASN A 591 4.43 29.46 7.22
C ASN A 591 4.80 28.77 5.88
N GLY A 592 3.85 28.70 4.95
CA GLY A 592 4.07 28.10 3.62
C GLY A 592 4.27 26.58 3.59
N VAL A 593 4.18 25.90 4.73
CA VAL A 593 4.27 24.43 4.87
C VAL A 593 2.94 23.89 5.38
N TRP A 594 2.51 22.75 4.85
CA TRP A 594 1.32 22.05 5.33
C TRP A 594 1.56 21.48 6.75
N ARG A 595 0.65 21.79 7.68
CA ARG A 595 0.65 21.24 9.05
C ARG A 595 -0.71 20.63 9.36
N ILE A 596 -0.74 19.53 10.11
CA ILE A 596 -1.98 18.94 10.61
C ILE A 596 -2.69 19.98 11.48
N SER A 597 -3.84 20.47 10.99
CA SER A 597 -4.71 21.42 11.67
C SER A 597 -5.74 20.71 12.53
N LYS A 598 -6.23 19.56 12.06
CA LYS A 598 -7.13 18.69 12.81
C LYS A 598 -6.98 17.24 12.36
N ASN A 599 -6.85 16.33 13.32
CA ASN A 599 -6.92 14.88 13.09
C ASN A 599 -8.40 14.44 13.10
N CYS A 600 -8.82 13.60 12.14
CA CYS A 600 -10.21 13.20 11.95
C CYS A 600 -10.36 11.68 12.05
N THR A 601 -10.97 11.20 13.12
CA THR A 601 -11.25 9.76 13.36
C THR A 601 -12.02 9.09 12.23
N PHE A 602 -12.94 9.80 11.58
CA PHE A 602 -13.77 9.31 10.46
C PHE A 602 -13.25 9.78 9.07
N GLY A 603 -12.00 10.22 9.02
CA GLY A 603 -11.35 10.72 7.83
C GLY A 603 -11.71 12.16 7.46
N CYS A 604 -11.04 12.67 6.42
CA CYS A 604 -11.24 14.01 5.89
C CYS A 604 -12.13 13.98 4.63
N ASP A 605 -12.88 15.05 4.37
CA ASP A 605 -13.66 15.25 3.14
C ASP A 605 -12.92 16.21 2.18
N GLU A 606 -12.48 15.68 1.04
CA GLU A 606 -11.66 16.39 0.07
C GLU A 606 -12.36 17.59 -0.56
N LYS A 607 -13.70 17.59 -0.67
CA LYS A 607 -14.46 18.72 -1.24
C LYS A 607 -14.61 19.88 -0.26
N THR A 608 -14.65 19.62 1.05
CA THR A 608 -14.84 20.66 2.08
C THR A 608 -13.59 20.95 2.91
N SER A 609 -12.52 20.15 2.78
CA SER A 609 -11.29 20.22 3.59
C SER A 609 -11.57 20.28 5.09
N ALA A 610 -12.54 19.47 5.53
CA ALA A 610 -13.00 19.36 6.90
C ALA A 610 -13.02 17.89 7.35
N CYS A 611 -13.03 17.66 8.67
CA CYS A 611 -13.28 16.33 9.21
C CYS A 611 -14.71 15.89 8.91
N LYS A 612 -14.87 14.68 8.40
CA LYS A 612 -16.17 13.99 8.39
C LYS A 612 -16.66 13.89 9.84
N ARG A 613 -17.94 14.22 10.06
CA ARG A 613 -18.60 14.09 11.36
C ARG A 613 -19.28 12.74 11.46
N GLU A 614 -19.23 12.19 12.66
CA GLU A 614 -20.06 11.07 13.08
C GLU A 614 -21.52 11.52 13.09
N TYR A 615 -22.36 10.87 12.28
CA TYR A 615 -23.81 11.01 12.41
C TYR A 615 -24.27 9.98 13.43
N LEU A 616 -24.92 10.43 14.50
CA LEU A 616 -25.58 9.54 15.44
C LEU A 616 -26.72 8.80 14.70
N PRO A 617 -26.97 7.51 15.01
CA PRO A 617 -27.99 6.73 14.30
C PRO A 617 -29.39 7.28 14.61
N GLY A 618 -29.98 8.03 13.66
CA GLY A 618 -31.31 8.61 13.79
C GLY A 618 -31.72 9.66 12.75
N GLU A 619 -30.78 10.33 12.05
CA GLU A 619 -31.11 11.33 11.02
C GLU A 619 -31.10 10.74 9.60
N GLU A 620 -32.27 10.41 9.05
CA GLU A 620 -32.40 10.02 7.64
C GLU A 620 -32.38 11.23 6.69
N LYS A 621 -31.46 11.23 5.72
CA LYS A 621 -31.50 12.18 4.59
C LYS A 621 -32.43 11.64 3.50
N ILE A 622 -33.71 12.04 3.56
CA ILE A 622 -34.74 11.60 2.62
C ILE A 622 -34.53 12.24 1.23
N CYS A 623 -34.07 11.44 0.26
CA CYS A 623 -34.24 11.77 -1.16
C CYS A 623 -35.70 11.56 -1.58
N CYS A 624 -36.21 12.39 -2.51
CA CYS A 624 -37.57 12.27 -3.04
C CYS A 624 -37.57 11.97 -4.54
N ILE A 625 -38.68 11.45 -5.06
CA ILE A 625 -38.82 11.17 -6.50
C ILE A 625 -39.50 12.38 -7.16
N SER A 626 -38.82 13.00 -8.13
CA SER A 626 -39.33 14.17 -8.86
C SER A 626 -40.74 13.93 -9.41
N GLY A 627 -41.69 14.79 -9.04
CA GLY A 627 -43.13 14.66 -9.33
C GLY A 627 -43.97 14.02 -8.21
N GLU A 628 -43.38 13.50 -7.13
CA GLU A 628 -44.15 13.14 -5.93
C GLU A 628 -44.74 14.39 -5.26
N ILE A 629 -45.97 14.25 -4.75
CA ILE A 629 -46.60 15.21 -3.85
C ILE A 629 -46.80 14.53 -2.50
N LYS A 630 -46.26 15.13 -1.42
CA LYS A 630 -46.40 14.65 -0.04
C LYS A 630 -46.72 15.81 0.90
N CYS A 631 -47.29 15.49 2.06
CA CYS A 631 -47.61 16.45 3.10
C CYS A 631 -46.63 16.35 4.27
N PHE A 632 -46.10 17.50 4.69
CA PHE A 632 -45.20 17.64 5.84
C PHE A 632 -45.74 18.76 6.73
N ASP A 633 -46.08 18.48 7.99
CA ASP A 633 -46.61 19.44 8.97
C ASP A 633 -47.73 20.35 8.43
N GLY A 634 -48.72 19.76 7.76
CA GLY A 634 -49.84 20.47 7.16
C GLY A 634 -49.49 21.29 5.91
N GLN A 635 -48.27 21.18 5.39
CA GLN A 635 -47.85 21.79 4.13
C GLN A 635 -47.76 20.74 3.02
N LEU A 636 -48.47 20.97 1.91
CA LEU A 636 -48.40 20.14 0.72
C LEU A 636 -47.18 20.57 -0.11
N LYS A 637 -46.29 19.63 -0.41
CA LYS A 637 -45.00 19.86 -1.10
C LYS A 637 -44.84 18.92 -2.30
N GLU A 638 -44.18 19.41 -3.34
CA GLU A 638 -43.87 18.67 -4.57
C GLU A 638 -42.36 18.50 -4.68
N CYS A 639 -41.90 17.30 -4.98
CA CYS A 639 -40.48 17.04 -5.24
C CYS A 639 -40.12 17.50 -6.65
N LYS A 640 -39.08 18.34 -6.81
CA LYS A 640 -38.51 18.71 -8.12
C LYS A 640 -37.00 18.78 -7.98
N ALA A 641 -36.27 18.13 -8.90
CA ALA A 641 -34.81 18.02 -8.86
C ALA A 641 -34.29 17.64 -7.46
N ASP A 642 -34.91 16.61 -6.87
CA ASP A 642 -34.63 16.02 -5.57
C ASP A 642 -34.82 16.95 -4.34
N GLU A 643 -35.39 18.15 -4.50
CA GLU A 643 -35.79 19.05 -3.41
C GLU A 643 -37.32 19.20 -3.26
N TRP A 644 -37.80 19.37 -2.02
CA TRP A 644 -39.23 19.53 -1.70
C TRP A 644 -39.69 20.99 -1.76
N HIS A 645 -40.30 21.39 -2.86
CA HIS A 645 -40.88 22.72 -3.03
C HIS A 645 -42.29 22.81 -2.42
N LEU A 646 -42.58 23.91 -1.71
CA LEU A 646 -43.90 24.17 -1.14
C LEU A 646 -44.93 24.47 -2.24
N ILE A 647 -46.03 23.70 -2.29
CA ILE A 647 -47.19 24.01 -3.12
C ILE A 647 -48.13 24.96 -2.38
N LYS A 648 -48.52 24.58 -1.15
CA LYS A 648 -49.40 25.37 -0.27
C LYS A 648 -49.43 24.83 1.17
N THR A 649 -49.73 25.70 2.12
CA THR A 649 -50.15 25.32 3.48
C THR A 649 -51.63 24.93 3.48
N CYS A 650 -52.01 23.98 4.35
CA CYS A 650 -53.37 23.46 4.48
C CYS A 650 -53.88 23.71 5.91
N ASP A 651 -54.80 24.65 6.10
CA ASP A 651 -55.25 25.08 7.44
C ASP A 651 -56.01 23.99 8.22
N GLY A 652 -56.51 22.95 7.53
CA GLY A 652 -57.12 21.74 8.11
C GLY A 652 -56.23 20.49 8.04
N GLY A 653 -54.93 20.65 7.78
CA GLY A 653 -54.02 19.54 7.45
C GLY A 653 -54.30 18.91 6.08
N CYS A 654 -53.68 17.77 5.82
CA CYS A 654 -53.81 17.05 4.55
C CYS A 654 -54.69 15.80 4.67
N ASN A 655 -55.18 15.33 3.53
CA ASN A 655 -55.99 14.12 3.44
C ASN A 655 -55.18 12.86 3.75
N ASN A 656 -55.87 11.74 4.04
CA ASN A 656 -55.24 10.47 4.43
C ASN A 656 -54.33 9.84 3.35
N THR A 657 -54.27 10.39 2.12
CA THR A 657 -53.32 9.97 1.07
C THR A 657 -52.13 10.91 0.92
N GLY A 658 -52.05 12.00 1.71
CA GLY A 658 -50.94 12.96 1.71
C GLY A 658 -50.85 13.86 0.47
N THR A 659 -51.84 13.82 -0.43
CA THR A 659 -51.78 14.42 -1.78
C THR A 659 -52.71 15.62 -1.98
N SER A 660 -53.56 15.97 -1.01
CA SER A 660 -54.35 17.21 -1.03
C SER A 660 -54.62 17.77 0.37
N CYS A 661 -55.00 19.05 0.46
CA CYS A 661 -55.47 19.65 1.71
C CYS A 661 -56.88 19.14 2.06
N ASN A 662 -57.14 18.94 3.35
CA ASN A 662 -58.51 18.84 3.84
C ASN A 662 -59.23 20.19 3.67
N ILE A 663 -60.50 20.13 3.30
CA ILE A 663 -61.39 21.30 3.36
C ILE A 663 -61.90 21.39 4.79
N GLY A 664 -61.62 22.50 5.47
CA GLY A 664 -61.92 22.63 6.90
C GLY A 664 -63.42 22.58 7.20
N GLN A 665 -63.79 21.77 8.19
CA GLN A 665 -64.98 22.02 9.01
C GLN A 665 -64.52 22.63 10.33
N GLU A 666 -65.28 23.60 10.82
CA GLU A 666 -65.00 24.29 12.08
C GLU A 666 -65.14 23.35 13.28
N ILE A 667 -64.22 23.49 14.24
CA ILE A 667 -64.34 22.83 15.55
C ILE A 667 -65.13 23.77 16.47
N SER A 668 -66.12 23.23 17.20
CA SER A 668 -66.62 23.86 18.42
C SER A 668 -66.78 22.83 19.52
N GLU A 669 -66.59 23.27 20.76
CA GLU A 669 -66.44 22.42 21.93
C GLU A 669 -67.78 21.97 22.58
N ASP A 670 -67.62 21.11 23.58
CA ASP A 670 -68.34 21.12 24.85
C ASP A 670 -69.58 20.19 25.05
N VAL A 671 -70.06 20.16 26.30
CA VAL A 671 -70.51 18.96 27.00
C VAL A 671 -72.02 18.95 27.32
N LYS A 672 -72.60 17.74 27.30
CA LYS A 672 -73.93 17.30 27.83
C LYS A 672 -75.21 17.60 27.02
N SER A 673 -76.02 16.52 26.95
CA SER A 673 -77.49 16.49 27.10
C SER A 673 -78.42 16.97 25.96
N ASN A 674 -79.13 16.00 25.39
CA ASN A 674 -80.53 16.04 24.90
C ASN A 674 -81.26 17.41 24.88
N ASN A 675 -81.76 17.85 23.72
CA ASN A 675 -83.09 17.45 23.19
C ASN A 675 -83.32 18.04 21.77
N LYS A 676 -84.11 17.39 20.91
CA LYS A 676 -83.97 17.50 19.43
C LYS A 676 -85.01 18.35 18.68
N TYR A 677 -85.87 19.11 19.36
CA TYR A 677 -87.09 19.68 18.73
C TYR A 677 -87.38 21.19 18.90
N PHE A 678 -86.55 21.97 19.60
CA PHE A 678 -86.91 23.37 19.94
C PHE A 678 -86.53 24.43 18.87
N ILE A 679 -85.36 24.29 18.23
CA ILE A 679 -84.76 25.36 17.41
C ILE A 679 -85.46 25.56 16.04
N LEU A 680 -86.15 24.52 15.54
CA LEU A 680 -86.91 24.58 14.28
C LEU A 680 -87.98 25.70 14.27
N LEU A 681 -88.45 26.12 15.45
CA LEU A 681 -89.44 27.18 15.62
C LEU A 681 -88.85 28.59 15.42
N VAL A 682 -87.56 28.80 15.70
CA VAL A 682 -86.93 30.13 15.74
C VAL A 682 -86.52 30.61 14.34
N MET A 683 -86.09 29.69 13.47
CA MET A 683 -85.72 29.99 12.08
C MET A 683 -86.86 30.59 11.26
N ILE A 684 -88.11 30.31 11.64
CA ILE A 684 -89.32 30.82 10.98
C ILE A 684 -89.59 32.30 11.36
N LEU A 685 -89.15 32.76 12.53
CA LEU A 685 -89.45 34.10 13.04
C LEU A 685 -88.47 35.18 12.58
N LEU A 686 -87.18 34.86 12.43
CA LEU A 686 -86.16 35.87 12.07
C LEU A 686 -86.15 36.22 10.57
N GLY A 687 -86.63 35.33 9.70
CA GLY A 687 -86.77 35.59 8.26
C GLY A 687 -87.71 36.76 7.91
N ALA A 688 -88.58 37.18 8.84
CA ALA A 688 -89.51 38.28 8.64
C ALA A 688 -88.92 39.68 8.90
N MET A 689 -87.79 39.79 9.62
CA MET A 689 -87.34 41.08 10.18
C MET A 689 -86.27 41.80 9.33
N MET A 690 -85.42 41.06 8.60
CA MET A 690 -84.34 41.63 7.78
C MET A 690 -84.77 42.09 6.37
N LEU A 691 -86.07 42.30 6.14
CA LEU A 691 -86.59 42.93 4.91
C LEU A 691 -86.81 44.45 5.04
N HIS A 692 -86.58 45.02 6.23
CA HIS A 692 -86.67 46.46 6.50
C HIS A 692 -85.31 47.07 6.93
N LEU A 693 -84.51 47.49 5.94
CA LEU A 693 -83.91 48.84 5.85
C LEU A 693 -82.98 48.94 4.62
N LYS A 694 -83.19 49.96 3.78
CA LYS A 694 -82.39 50.22 2.57
C LYS A 694 -82.27 51.73 2.35
N LYS A 695 -81.14 52.15 1.76
CA LYS A 695 -80.96 53.31 0.84
C LYS A 695 -80.38 54.66 1.35
N SER A 696 -79.10 54.88 1.01
CA SER A 696 -78.52 56.15 0.50
C SER A 696 -77.08 55.86 0.01
N HIS A 697 -76.76 55.75 -1.29
CA HIS A 697 -76.48 56.81 -2.31
C HIS A 697 -75.38 57.82 -1.88
N GLY A 698 -74.31 58.09 -2.64
CA GLY A 698 -73.84 57.63 -3.98
C GLY A 698 -72.29 57.83 -4.12
N LEU A 699 -71.65 58.07 -5.29
CA LEU A 699 -72.02 58.12 -6.72
C LEU A 699 -70.73 58.26 -7.61
N ILE A 700 -70.84 58.28 -8.97
CA ILE A 700 -69.85 58.72 -10.01
C ILE A 700 -68.55 57.84 -10.15
N THR A 701 -68.36 56.91 -11.12
CA THR A 701 -68.23 56.96 -12.63
C THR A 701 -66.87 57.50 -13.16
N LYS A 702 -66.22 57.02 -14.25
CA LYS A 702 -66.70 56.25 -15.44
C LYS A 702 -65.56 55.69 -16.37
N GLN A 703 -65.75 54.49 -16.97
CA GLN A 703 -65.36 54.07 -18.37
C GLN A 703 -63.86 53.98 -18.80
N LYS A 704 -63.45 53.25 -19.87
CA LYS A 704 -64.13 52.52 -20.99
C LYS A 704 -63.21 51.46 -21.70
N LYS A 705 -63.81 50.40 -22.31
CA LYS A 705 -63.37 49.54 -23.46
C LYS A 705 -62.00 48.78 -23.35
N GLU A 706 -61.80 47.48 -23.67
CA GLU A 706 -62.65 46.29 -24.06
C GLU A 706 -61.73 45.04 -24.34
N GLU A 707 -62.00 43.93 -25.06
CA GLU A 707 -63.02 43.55 -26.08
C GLU A 707 -63.40 42.02 -26.06
N GLU A 708 -63.06 41.23 -27.09
CA GLU A 708 -63.54 39.86 -27.50
C GLU A 708 -62.41 38.80 -27.60
N TYR A 709 -62.58 37.46 -27.75
CA TYR A 709 -63.57 36.39 -27.44
C TYR A 709 -62.84 35.03 -27.75
N ASP A 710 -62.88 33.94 -26.96
CA ASP A 710 -63.86 32.82 -26.85
C ASP A 710 -64.36 32.16 -28.17
N GLU A 711 -64.56 30.83 -28.31
CA GLU A 711 -64.39 29.66 -27.40
C GLU A 711 -63.46 28.56 -28.05
N ILE A 712 -63.73 27.28 -28.41
CA ILE A 712 -64.87 26.33 -28.32
C ILE A 712 -64.43 24.82 -28.42
N LYS A 713 -65.17 23.93 -27.71
CA LYS A 713 -65.56 22.47 -27.86
C LYS A 713 -65.15 21.63 -29.13
N ASP A 714 -65.26 20.29 -29.28
CA ASP A 714 -65.69 19.05 -28.54
C ASP A 714 -65.29 17.78 -29.40
N THR A 715 -65.37 16.47 -29.08
CA THR A 715 -65.54 15.66 -27.83
C THR A 715 -65.16 14.14 -28.01
N ILE A 716 -64.66 13.49 -26.94
CA ILE A 716 -64.81 12.07 -26.48
C ILE A 716 -64.69 10.81 -27.42
N LYS A 717 -63.95 9.77 -26.94
CA LYS A 717 -63.89 8.31 -27.34
C LYS A 717 -63.21 7.98 -28.71
N SER A 718 -62.63 6.80 -28.98
CA SER A 718 -62.55 5.47 -28.31
C SER A 718 -61.30 4.64 -28.72
N SER A 719 -60.91 3.62 -27.93
CA SER A 719 -60.04 2.49 -28.34
C SER A 719 -60.85 1.40 -29.12
N PRO A 720 -60.30 0.24 -29.60
CA PRO A 720 -58.91 -0.30 -29.52
C PRO A 720 -58.34 -0.99 -30.80
N SER A 721 -57.08 -1.48 -30.72
CA SER A 721 -56.47 -2.67 -31.40
C SER A 721 -56.51 -2.90 -32.92
N PHE A 722 -55.39 -3.38 -33.53
CA PHE A 722 -55.24 -4.77 -34.08
C PHE A 722 -53.93 -5.00 -34.93
N VAL A 723 -53.02 -5.83 -34.40
CA VAL A 723 -52.27 -6.99 -34.99
C VAL A 723 -51.74 -7.01 -36.46
N ASP A 724 -50.47 -7.45 -36.60
CA ASP A 724 -49.74 -8.16 -37.69
C ASP A 724 -49.30 -7.55 -39.06
N SER A 725 -47.98 -7.23 -39.09
CA SER A 725 -46.93 -8.02 -39.79
C SER A 725 -46.52 -7.84 -41.28
N MET A 726 -45.27 -8.24 -41.52
CA MET A 726 -44.58 -8.67 -42.76
C MET A 726 -44.11 -7.67 -43.84
N ASN A 727 -42.78 -7.50 -43.84
CA ASN A 727 -41.85 -7.67 -44.98
C ASN A 727 -41.90 -6.69 -46.17
N LYS A 728 -40.78 -5.96 -46.34
CA LYS A 728 -39.77 -6.39 -47.32
C LYS A 728 -38.36 -5.84 -47.07
N GLU A 729 -37.39 -6.44 -47.73
CA GLU A 729 -35.96 -6.10 -47.72
C GLU A 729 -35.64 -4.89 -48.60
N ASP A 730 -34.58 -4.14 -48.25
CA ASP A 730 -33.45 -3.80 -49.14
C ASP A 730 -32.40 -2.99 -48.35
N GLU A 731 -31.13 -3.41 -48.36
CA GLU A 731 -29.98 -2.58 -47.93
C GLU A 731 -29.48 -1.73 -49.11
N PRO A 732 -28.92 -0.54 -48.83
CA PRO A 732 -27.47 -0.45 -48.95
C PRO A 732 -26.77 0.32 -47.80
N LEU A 733 -25.44 0.22 -47.78
CA LEU A 733 -24.52 0.73 -46.75
C LEU A 733 -24.41 2.28 -46.71
N PRO A 734 -23.94 2.88 -45.58
CA PRO A 734 -24.21 4.27 -45.23
C PRO A 734 -23.13 5.28 -45.60
N GLU A 735 -23.53 6.56 -45.69
CA GLU A 735 -22.65 7.73 -45.59
C GLU A 735 -22.83 8.47 -44.25
N GLU A 736 -21.76 9.17 -43.89
CA GLU A 736 -21.41 9.92 -42.67
C GLU A 736 -22.54 10.56 -41.82
N ALA A 737 -22.46 10.35 -40.50
CA ALA A 737 -23.22 11.08 -39.48
C ALA A 737 -22.34 12.15 -38.78
N PRO A 738 -22.90 13.30 -38.36
CA PRO A 738 -22.11 14.47 -37.93
C PRO A 738 -21.52 14.37 -36.51
N VAL A 739 -20.50 15.19 -36.28
CA VAL A 739 -19.79 15.35 -34.99
C VAL A 739 -20.74 15.81 -33.88
N PHE A 740 -20.75 15.07 -32.76
CA PHE A 740 -21.37 15.49 -31.50
C PHE A 740 -20.27 15.84 -30.48
N VAL A 741 -20.39 16.99 -29.82
CA VAL A 741 -19.48 17.42 -28.74
C VAL A 741 -20.07 16.96 -27.40
N PRO A 742 -19.37 16.11 -26.61
CA PRO A 742 -19.83 15.78 -25.26
C PRO A 742 -19.66 16.99 -24.34
N GLN A 743 -20.72 17.36 -23.63
CA GLN A 743 -20.58 18.19 -22.43
C GLN A 743 -20.14 17.31 -21.26
N GLN A 744 -19.42 17.92 -20.31
CA GLN A 744 -18.91 17.24 -19.12
C GLN A 744 -19.99 17.25 -18.03
N GLU A 745 -20.60 16.09 -17.76
CA GLU A 745 -21.55 15.90 -16.65
C GLU A 745 -20.86 15.31 -15.41
N ASP A 746 -21.22 15.81 -14.22
CA ASP A 746 -20.67 15.36 -12.93
C ASP A 746 -21.31 14.05 -12.43
N GLU A 747 -20.51 13.06 -12.03
CA GLU A 747 -21.00 11.83 -11.41
C GLU A 747 -21.41 12.04 -9.93
N THR A 748 -22.68 12.37 -9.67
CA THR A 748 -23.27 12.29 -8.31
C THR A 748 -24.72 11.76 -8.29
N VAL A 749 -24.92 10.43 -8.34
CA VAL A 749 -26.21 9.78 -7.99
C VAL A 749 -25.97 8.49 -7.18
N CYS A 750 -26.83 8.22 -6.20
CA CYS A 750 -26.80 7.01 -5.38
C CYS A 750 -27.47 5.81 -6.09
N ASN A 751 -26.89 4.61 -5.99
CA ASN A 751 -27.52 3.38 -6.48
C ASN A 751 -28.10 2.55 -5.32
N SER A 752 -29.40 2.28 -5.39
CA SER A 752 -30.13 1.24 -4.63
C SER A 752 -31.08 0.54 -5.62
N PRO A 753 -31.28 -0.80 -5.54
CA PRO A 753 -31.55 -1.59 -6.74
C PRO A 753 -33.03 -1.70 -7.12
N VAL A 754 -33.39 -1.20 -8.30
CA VAL A 754 -34.65 -1.54 -9.00
C VAL A 754 -34.40 -1.76 -10.50
N ALA A 755 -35.04 -2.78 -11.06
CA ALA A 755 -35.17 -3.05 -12.50
C ALA A 755 -33.87 -3.12 -13.34
N VAL A 756 -33.19 -4.27 -13.25
CA VAL A 756 -32.53 -4.83 -14.45
C VAL A 756 -33.62 -5.06 -15.50
N GLN A 757 -33.73 -4.19 -16.51
CA GLN A 757 -34.43 -4.52 -17.75
C GLN A 757 -33.82 -5.81 -18.33
N ILE A 758 -34.62 -6.65 -18.98
CA ILE A 758 -34.28 -8.05 -19.26
C ILE A 758 -33.08 -8.15 -20.23
N ILE A 759 -31.86 -8.18 -19.68
CA ILE A 759 -30.63 -8.48 -20.42
C ILE A 759 -30.48 -9.99 -20.51
N ASP A 760 -30.53 -10.52 -21.73
CA ASP A 760 -30.39 -11.96 -21.98
C ASP A 760 -28.91 -12.38 -22.15
N ALA A 761 -28.64 -13.68 -22.12
CA ALA A 761 -27.29 -14.22 -22.28
C ALA A 761 -26.66 -13.87 -23.66
N THR A 762 -27.48 -13.64 -24.70
CA THR A 762 -27.01 -13.25 -26.05
C THR A 762 -26.47 -11.83 -26.06
N THR A 763 -27.16 -10.90 -25.39
CA THR A 763 -26.74 -9.50 -25.24
C THR A 763 -25.42 -9.41 -24.45
N VAL A 764 -25.29 -10.17 -23.36
CA VAL A 764 -24.03 -10.25 -22.58
C VAL A 764 -22.89 -10.85 -23.42
N ALA A 765 -23.16 -11.89 -24.21
CA ALA A 765 -22.18 -12.47 -25.13
C ALA A 765 -21.72 -11.48 -26.21
N GLY A 766 -22.62 -10.63 -26.74
CA GLY A 766 -22.28 -9.56 -27.68
C GLY A 766 -21.25 -8.56 -27.13
N ILE A 767 -21.40 -8.14 -25.86
CA ILE A 767 -20.45 -7.24 -25.18
C ILE A 767 -19.07 -7.91 -25.03
N MET A 768 -19.02 -9.21 -24.67
CA MET A 768 -17.77 -9.97 -24.62
C MET A 768 -17.12 -10.11 -26.02
N LYS A 769 -17.93 -10.28 -27.07
CA LYS A 769 -17.47 -10.42 -28.47
C LYS A 769 -16.82 -9.12 -28.98
N LEU A 770 -17.39 -7.96 -28.65
CA LEU A 770 -16.85 -6.63 -28.98
C LEU A 770 -15.46 -6.38 -28.37
N MET A 771 -15.23 -6.75 -27.10
CA MET A 771 -13.89 -6.63 -26.50
C MET A 771 -12.84 -7.55 -27.15
N LYS A 772 -13.26 -8.68 -27.72
CA LYS A 772 -12.35 -9.62 -28.41
C LYS A 772 -11.87 -9.11 -29.77
N THR A 773 -12.57 -8.15 -30.36
CA THR A 773 -12.24 -7.52 -31.66
C THR A 773 -11.50 -6.19 -31.54
N SER A 774 -11.23 -5.69 -30.33
CA SER A 774 -10.59 -4.38 -30.08
C SER A 774 -9.14 -4.47 -29.58
N ILE A 775 -8.43 -5.57 -29.88
CA ILE A 775 -7.01 -5.72 -29.56
C ILE A 775 -6.18 -4.80 -30.47
N VAL A 776 -5.50 -3.82 -29.87
CA VAL A 776 -4.59 -2.89 -30.56
C VAL A 776 -3.16 -3.44 -30.53
N HIS A 777 -2.43 -3.32 -31.65
CA HIS A 777 -1.00 -3.63 -31.70
C HIS A 777 -0.14 -2.39 -31.33
N PRO A 778 1.08 -2.57 -30.77
CA PRO A 778 1.96 -1.43 -30.47
C PRO A 778 2.40 -0.71 -31.75
N GLY A 779 1.83 0.47 -31.99
CA GLY A 779 2.16 1.31 -33.15
C GLY A 779 1.05 2.28 -33.58
N ASP A 780 -0.22 1.93 -33.35
CA ASP A 780 -1.37 2.74 -33.80
C ASP A 780 -1.70 3.89 -32.84
N ALA A 781 -2.01 5.06 -33.40
CA ALA A 781 -2.51 6.21 -32.65
C ALA A 781 -3.99 6.04 -32.28
N VAL A 782 -4.26 5.58 -31.05
CA VAL A 782 -5.62 5.32 -30.56
C VAL A 782 -6.28 6.59 -30.05
N SER A 783 -7.55 6.81 -30.43
CA SER A 783 -8.38 7.88 -29.86
C SER A 783 -8.85 7.55 -28.44
N GLU A 784 -8.76 8.53 -27.53
CA GLU A 784 -8.98 8.38 -26.09
C GLU A 784 -10.34 7.72 -25.72
N GLY A 785 -11.39 8.02 -26.49
CA GLY A 785 -12.72 7.44 -26.32
C GLY A 785 -12.80 5.92 -26.53
N ARG A 786 -11.89 5.29 -27.31
CA ARG A 786 -11.84 3.83 -27.46
C ARG A 786 -11.41 3.13 -26.16
N ILE A 787 -10.43 3.70 -25.46
CA ILE A 787 -9.92 3.18 -24.19
C ILE A 787 -11.00 3.33 -23.10
N GLN A 788 -11.68 4.47 -23.07
CA GLN A 788 -12.80 4.71 -22.14
C GLN A 788 -13.96 3.72 -22.38
N ALA A 789 -14.34 3.47 -23.64
CA ALA A 789 -15.40 2.50 -23.98
C ALA A 789 -15.07 1.08 -23.50
N GLN A 790 -13.82 0.63 -23.65
CA GLN A 790 -13.37 -0.67 -23.16
C GLN A 790 -13.42 -0.76 -21.63
N ALA A 791 -12.96 0.28 -20.91
CA ALA A 791 -13.01 0.32 -19.46
C ALA A 791 -14.46 0.28 -18.91
N VAL A 792 -15.41 0.91 -19.60
CA VAL A 792 -16.85 0.84 -19.27
C VAL A 792 -17.42 -0.56 -19.52
N ALA A 793 -17.03 -1.22 -20.63
CA ALA A 793 -17.46 -2.59 -20.93
C ALA A 793 -16.96 -3.60 -19.87
N GLU A 794 -15.69 -3.51 -19.47
CA GLU A 794 -15.16 -4.31 -18.36
C GLU A 794 -15.88 -4.07 -17.03
N ARG A 795 -16.11 -2.80 -16.67
CA ARG A 795 -16.78 -2.43 -15.41
C ARG A 795 -18.20 -3.00 -15.37
N ARG A 796 -18.94 -2.92 -16.48
CA ARG A 796 -20.28 -3.53 -16.61
C ARG A 796 -20.25 -5.06 -16.52
N LEU A 797 -19.30 -5.73 -17.17
CA LEU A 797 -19.20 -7.20 -17.10
C LEU A 797 -18.78 -7.71 -15.71
N LYS A 798 -17.92 -6.99 -14.99
CA LYS A 798 -17.56 -7.28 -13.59
C LYS A 798 -18.77 -7.18 -12.66
N GLU A 799 -19.62 -6.17 -12.82
CA GLU A 799 -20.88 -6.07 -12.06
C GLU A 799 -21.92 -7.13 -12.47
N ILE A 800 -22.06 -7.46 -13.77
CA ILE A 800 -22.95 -8.56 -14.22
C ILE A 800 -22.51 -9.91 -13.61
N TYR A 801 -21.21 -10.19 -13.54
CA TYR A 801 -20.69 -11.39 -12.86
C TYR A 801 -21.04 -11.40 -11.37
N LYS A 802 -20.81 -10.28 -10.67
CA LYS A 802 -21.05 -10.10 -9.23
C LYS A 802 -22.53 -10.19 -8.86
N GLN A 803 -23.43 -9.69 -9.71
CA GLN A 803 -24.88 -9.65 -9.47
C GLN A 803 -25.61 -10.90 -9.97
N ASN A 804 -25.16 -11.54 -11.07
CA ASN A 804 -25.74 -12.78 -11.57
C ASN A 804 -24.69 -13.76 -12.15
N PRO A 805 -24.00 -14.53 -11.28
CA PRO A 805 -23.02 -15.54 -11.69
C PRO A 805 -23.56 -16.70 -12.54
N LYS A 806 -24.89 -16.82 -12.72
CA LYS A 806 -25.52 -17.83 -13.61
C LYS A 806 -25.70 -17.29 -15.02
N LEU A 807 -26.23 -16.07 -15.17
CA LEU A 807 -26.37 -15.39 -16.46
C LEU A 807 -25.01 -15.20 -17.15
N TYR A 808 -23.98 -14.80 -16.39
CA TYR A 808 -22.61 -14.67 -16.90
C TYR A 808 -22.06 -16.00 -17.43
N ARG A 809 -22.33 -17.13 -16.75
CA ARG A 809 -21.94 -18.47 -17.21
C ARG A 809 -22.75 -18.94 -18.42
N GLN A 810 -24.03 -18.57 -18.53
CA GLN A 810 -24.83 -18.84 -19.74
C GLN A 810 -24.34 -18.03 -20.94
N ALA A 811 -23.88 -16.80 -20.74
CA ALA A 811 -23.26 -15.99 -21.80
C ALA A 811 -21.95 -16.61 -22.32
N ILE A 812 -21.10 -17.13 -21.42
CA ILE A 812 -19.91 -17.90 -21.80
C ILE A 812 -20.29 -19.15 -22.59
N GLY A 813 -21.27 -19.94 -22.11
CA GLY A 813 -21.76 -21.12 -22.81
C GLY A 813 -22.22 -20.83 -24.24
N LYS A 814 -22.91 -19.72 -24.48
CA LYS A 814 -23.30 -19.30 -25.84
C LYS A 814 -22.10 -18.95 -26.73
N ILE A 815 -21.02 -18.38 -26.18
CA ILE A 815 -19.78 -18.10 -26.92
C ILE A 815 -19.06 -19.42 -27.27
N GLU A 816 -19.18 -20.45 -26.42
CA GLU A 816 -18.62 -21.78 -26.66
C GLU A 816 -19.46 -22.60 -27.67
N GLU A 817 -20.78 -22.42 -27.70
CA GLU A 817 -21.70 -23.04 -28.69
C GLU A 817 -21.55 -22.45 -30.11
N GLU A 818 -21.15 -21.18 -30.26
CA GLU A 818 -20.92 -20.55 -31.57
C GLU A 818 -19.61 -20.98 -32.28
N ILE A 819 -18.77 -21.82 -31.66
CA ILE A 819 -17.49 -22.24 -32.23
C ILE A 819 -17.64 -23.56 -33.00
N PRO A 820 -17.43 -23.59 -34.33
CA PRO A 820 -17.41 -24.85 -35.08
C PRO A 820 -16.27 -25.75 -34.61
N LEU A 821 -16.60 -27.01 -34.30
CA LEU A 821 -15.64 -28.02 -33.88
C LEU A 821 -14.58 -28.29 -34.97
N GLN A 822 -13.39 -27.74 -34.79
CA GLN A 822 -12.16 -28.34 -35.31
C GLN A 822 -11.40 -28.98 -34.14
N GLN A 823 -11.00 -30.23 -34.34
CA GLN A 823 -10.38 -31.07 -33.31
C GLN A 823 -8.91 -30.70 -33.16
N GLU A 824 -8.42 -30.45 -31.94
CA GLU A 824 -7.06 -30.86 -31.57
C GLU A 824 -6.86 -31.06 -30.04
N SER A 825 -7.12 -32.30 -29.61
CA SER A 825 -6.69 -32.91 -28.33
C SER A 825 -7.17 -32.32 -26.98
N LYS A 826 -8.12 -33.03 -26.33
CA LYS A 826 -8.10 -33.17 -24.87
C LYS A 826 -6.91 -34.05 -24.49
N ALA A 827 -5.93 -33.52 -23.76
CA ALA A 827 -4.71 -34.26 -23.40
C ALA A 827 -4.89 -35.08 -22.10
N VAL A 828 -5.06 -36.40 -22.25
CA VAL A 828 -5.25 -37.39 -21.17
C VAL A 828 -3.98 -37.55 -20.31
N ILE A 829 -4.14 -38.03 -19.08
CA ILE A 829 -3.02 -38.46 -18.23
C ILE A 829 -2.47 -39.79 -18.77
N HIS A 830 -1.33 -39.75 -19.42
CA HIS A 830 -0.65 -40.94 -19.93
C HIS A 830 0.21 -41.62 -18.85
N SER A 831 0.05 -42.92 -18.72
CA SER A 831 0.83 -43.81 -17.85
C SER A 831 2.25 -44.03 -18.40
N PRO A 832 3.18 -44.62 -17.61
CA PRO A 832 4.54 -44.96 -18.07
C PRO A 832 4.59 -45.93 -19.27
N ALA A 833 3.49 -46.61 -19.61
CA ALA A 833 3.40 -47.44 -20.80
C ALA A 833 3.22 -46.60 -22.10
N GLU A 834 2.50 -45.48 -22.01
CA GLU A 834 2.07 -44.69 -23.17
C GLU A 834 3.15 -43.72 -23.67
N VAL A 835 4.10 -43.33 -22.81
CA VAL A 835 5.26 -42.49 -23.19
C VAL A 835 6.15 -43.18 -24.25
N LYS A 836 6.05 -44.50 -24.42
CA LYS A 836 6.72 -45.25 -25.52
C LYS A 836 6.06 -45.05 -26.89
N ASN A 837 4.81 -44.60 -26.94
CA ASN A 837 4.02 -44.45 -28.17
C ASN A 837 3.96 -43.01 -28.69
N LEU A 838 4.57 -42.04 -27.97
CA LEU A 838 4.68 -40.66 -28.42
C LEU A 838 5.66 -40.52 -29.59
N ASP A 839 5.28 -39.75 -30.61
CA ASP A 839 6.15 -39.47 -31.77
C ASP A 839 6.93 -38.16 -31.61
N ALA A 840 8.00 -38.00 -32.39
CA ALA A 840 8.88 -36.84 -32.31
C ALA A 840 8.21 -35.52 -32.81
N ASN A 841 7.09 -35.59 -33.52
CA ASN A 841 6.34 -34.40 -33.92
C ASN A 841 5.50 -33.87 -32.75
N THR A 842 4.80 -34.77 -32.04
CA THR A 842 3.98 -34.47 -30.85
C THR A 842 4.82 -33.82 -29.76
N VAL A 843 6.00 -34.37 -29.46
CA VAL A 843 6.92 -33.80 -28.46
C VAL A 843 7.47 -32.43 -28.91
N ALA A 844 7.75 -32.24 -30.20
CA ALA A 844 8.13 -30.92 -30.75
C ALA A 844 6.98 -29.90 -30.70
N GLY A 845 5.72 -30.35 -30.77
CA GLY A 845 4.54 -29.52 -30.52
C GLY A 845 4.48 -28.99 -29.08
N ILE A 846 4.82 -29.82 -28.09
CA ILE A 846 4.92 -29.41 -26.68
C ILE A 846 6.05 -28.38 -26.49
N MET A 847 7.19 -28.56 -27.17
CA MET A 847 8.28 -27.56 -27.20
C MET A 847 7.83 -26.24 -27.85
N LYS A 848 7.04 -26.29 -28.92
CA LYS A 848 6.48 -25.09 -29.58
C LYS A 848 5.52 -24.33 -28.66
N LEU A 849 4.64 -25.03 -27.94
CA LEU A 849 3.76 -24.43 -26.93
C LEU A 849 4.55 -23.68 -25.83
N MET A 850 5.71 -24.23 -25.44
CA MET A 850 6.61 -23.59 -24.48
C MET A 850 7.25 -22.30 -25.05
N LYS A 851 7.70 -22.28 -26.32
CA LYS A 851 8.19 -21.05 -26.99
C LYS A 851 7.09 -19.99 -27.10
N THR A 852 5.85 -20.36 -27.46
CA THR A 852 4.72 -19.41 -27.57
C THR A 852 4.12 -18.96 -26.23
N SER A 853 4.71 -19.39 -25.11
CA SER A 853 4.35 -18.97 -23.75
C SER A 853 5.44 -18.12 -23.08
N ILE A 854 6.52 -17.76 -23.79
CA ILE A 854 7.53 -16.84 -23.27
C ILE A 854 6.92 -15.44 -23.18
N VAL A 855 7.14 -14.76 -22.04
CA VAL A 855 6.59 -13.45 -21.68
C VAL A 855 7.71 -12.43 -21.70
N HIS A 856 7.51 -11.29 -22.35
CA HIS A 856 8.39 -10.12 -22.16
C HIS A 856 7.94 -9.30 -20.95
N PRO A 857 8.86 -8.66 -20.19
CA PRO A 857 8.50 -7.83 -19.04
C PRO A 857 7.64 -6.62 -19.47
N GLY A 858 6.33 -6.70 -19.24
CA GLY A 858 5.36 -5.67 -19.59
C GLY A 858 3.96 -6.20 -19.96
N ASP A 859 3.85 -7.44 -20.43
CA ASP A 859 2.56 -8.01 -20.84
C ASP A 859 1.67 -8.41 -19.64
N ALA A 860 0.38 -8.06 -19.72
CA ALA A 860 -0.63 -8.52 -18.76
C ALA A 860 -0.99 -10.00 -19.01
N VAL A 861 -0.31 -10.91 -18.32
CA VAL A 861 -0.43 -12.36 -18.54
C VAL A 861 -1.73 -12.92 -17.93
N SER A 862 -2.52 -13.63 -18.74
CA SER A 862 -3.63 -14.43 -18.22
C SER A 862 -3.12 -15.71 -17.53
N GLU A 863 -3.62 -15.98 -16.33
CA GLU A 863 -3.15 -17.04 -15.42
C GLU A 863 -3.01 -18.42 -16.11
N GLY A 864 -3.96 -18.76 -16.99
CA GLY A 864 -3.94 -20.00 -17.77
C GLY A 864 -2.71 -20.19 -18.67
N ARG A 865 -2.04 -19.12 -19.13
CA ARG A 865 -0.80 -19.22 -19.91
C ARG A 865 0.38 -19.67 -19.04
N ILE A 866 0.47 -19.15 -17.81
CA ILE A 866 1.48 -19.56 -16.81
C ILE A 866 1.25 -21.03 -16.43
N GLN A 867 0.00 -21.40 -16.15
CA GLN A 867 -0.36 -22.79 -15.83
C GLN A 867 -0.04 -23.75 -17.00
N ALA A 868 -0.31 -23.35 -18.26
CA ALA A 868 0.04 -24.12 -19.45
C ALA A 868 1.56 -24.31 -19.63
N GLN A 869 2.36 -23.25 -19.42
CA GLN A 869 3.82 -23.30 -19.49
C GLN A 869 4.41 -24.22 -18.40
N ALA A 870 3.90 -24.12 -17.17
CA ALA A 870 4.29 -24.97 -16.05
C ALA A 870 3.89 -26.45 -16.25
N ALA A 871 2.82 -26.72 -17.00
CA ALA A 871 2.40 -28.07 -17.40
C ALA A 871 3.28 -28.62 -18.54
N ALA A 872 3.58 -27.83 -19.56
CA ALA A 872 4.46 -28.21 -20.67
C ALA A 872 5.88 -28.54 -20.17
N THR A 873 6.43 -27.69 -19.29
CA THR A 873 7.77 -27.89 -18.69
C THR A 873 7.84 -29.19 -17.87
N ARG A 874 6.81 -29.50 -17.07
CA ARG A 874 6.72 -30.77 -16.31
C ARG A 874 6.64 -31.98 -17.24
N ARG A 875 5.83 -31.92 -18.31
CA ARG A 875 5.72 -32.98 -19.31
C ARG A 875 7.05 -33.24 -20.05
N LEU A 876 7.75 -32.19 -20.47
CA LEU A 876 9.05 -32.31 -21.16
C LEU A 876 10.14 -32.92 -20.25
N LYS A 877 10.16 -32.61 -18.95
CA LYS A 877 11.10 -33.22 -17.99
C LYS A 877 10.87 -34.72 -17.82
N GLU A 878 9.63 -35.20 -17.73
CA GLU A 878 9.35 -36.64 -17.67
C GLU A 878 9.59 -37.35 -19.01
N ILE A 879 9.28 -36.73 -20.16
CA ILE A 879 9.62 -37.29 -21.48
C ILE A 879 11.14 -37.44 -21.64
N TYR A 880 11.94 -36.45 -21.21
CA TYR A 880 13.41 -36.55 -21.19
C TYR A 880 13.89 -37.70 -20.31
N LYS A 881 13.35 -37.82 -19.09
CA LYS A 881 13.71 -38.84 -18.09
C LYS A 881 13.34 -40.27 -18.53
N GLN A 882 12.22 -40.44 -19.24
CA GLN A 882 11.72 -41.76 -19.65
C GLN A 882 12.16 -42.17 -21.06
N ASN A 883 12.37 -41.24 -21.99
CA ASN A 883 12.85 -41.53 -23.35
C ASN A 883 13.78 -40.42 -23.92
N PRO A 884 15.06 -40.37 -23.48
CA PRO A 884 16.01 -39.35 -23.94
C PRO A 884 16.25 -39.31 -25.45
N LYS A 885 16.08 -40.45 -26.15
CA LYS A 885 16.26 -40.54 -27.61
C LYS A 885 15.14 -39.85 -28.35
N LEU A 886 13.88 -40.08 -27.95
CA LEU A 886 12.71 -39.39 -28.48
C LEU A 886 12.80 -37.88 -28.24
N TYR A 887 13.20 -37.46 -27.03
CA TYR A 887 13.39 -36.05 -26.70
C TYR A 887 14.40 -35.37 -27.64
N ARG A 888 15.57 -35.98 -27.87
CA ARG A 888 16.60 -35.42 -28.78
C ARG A 888 16.13 -35.39 -30.24
N GLN A 889 15.37 -36.39 -30.69
CA GLN A 889 14.77 -36.39 -32.04
C GLN A 889 13.69 -35.30 -32.21
N ALA A 890 12.93 -35.01 -31.15
CA ALA A 890 11.96 -33.92 -31.13
C ALA A 890 12.64 -32.56 -31.10
N LEU A 891 13.68 -32.39 -30.28
CA LEU A 891 14.48 -31.17 -30.19
C LEU A 891 15.10 -30.81 -31.55
N GLY A 892 15.79 -31.75 -32.21
CA GLY A 892 16.35 -31.54 -33.55
C GLY A 892 15.31 -31.28 -34.66
N LYS A 893 14.04 -31.66 -34.47
CA LYS A 893 12.93 -31.24 -35.33
C LYS A 893 12.42 -29.84 -35.00
N PHE A 894 12.35 -29.50 -33.72
CA PHE A 894 11.94 -28.19 -33.22
C PHE A 894 12.93 -27.11 -33.67
N GLU A 895 14.23 -27.32 -33.45
CA GLU A 895 15.33 -26.44 -33.90
C GLU A 895 15.28 -26.24 -35.42
N LYS A 896 15.22 -27.33 -36.19
CA LYS A 896 15.19 -27.28 -37.67
C LYS A 896 13.99 -26.54 -38.26
N ASN A 897 12.92 -26.35 -37.48
CA ASN A 897 11.74 -25.55 -37.84
C ASN A 897 11.77 -24.12 -37.28
N ASN A 898 12.80 -23.72 -36.52
CA ASN A 898 12.96 -22.39 -35.90
C ASN A 898 14.26 -21.65 -36.31
N LEU A 899 15.14 -22.24 -37.12
CA LEU A 899 16.40 -21.64 -37.60
C LEU A 899 16.21 -20.47 -38.58
N LYS A 900 15.63 -19.37 -38.11
CA LYS A 900 15.56 -18.05 -38.78
C LYS A 900 15.64 -16.85 -37.83
N ASP A 901 15.45 -17.04 -36.53
CA ASP A 901 15.60 -15.99 -35.51
C ASP A 901 16.96 -16.18 -34.82
N ASP A 902 17.79 -15.14 -34.76
CA ASP A 902 19.26 -15.24 -34.52
C ASP A 902 19.67 -15.13 -33.04
N ASP A 903 18.83 -15.64 -32.13
CA ASP A 903 19.06 -15.66 -30.67
C ASP A 903 19.44 -17.07 -30.16
N SER A 904 20.69 -17.24 -29.73
CA SER A 904 21.25 -18.52 -29.28
C SER A 904 20.88 -18.86 -27.83
N PHE A 905 19.66 -19.38 -27.64
CA PHE A 905 19.20 -19.87 -26.34
C PHE A 905 20.00 -21.11 -25.87
N SER A 906 20.77 -20.99 -24.78
CA SER A 906 21.30 -22.15 -24.05
C SER A 906 20.20 -22.76 -23.17
N LEU A 907 20.06 -24.09 -23.19
CA LEU A 907 18.92 -24.85 -22.64
C LEU A 907 19.36 -25.86 -21.57
#